data_AF-A0A3N5TSB8-F1
#
_entry.id   AF-A0A3N5TSB8-F1
#
_cell.length_a   1.000
_cell.length_b   1.000
_cell.length_c   1.000
_cell.angle_alpha   90.00
_cell.angle_beta   90.00
_cell.angle_gamma   90.00
#
_symmetry.space_group_name_H-M   'P 1'
#
loop_
_entity.id
_entity.type
_entity.pdbx_description
1 polymer ?
#
loop_
_entity_poly.entity_id
_entity_poly.type
_entity_poly.pdbx_seq_one_letter_code
_entity_poly.pdbx_strand_id
1 'polypeptide(L)'
;MDELRFWKYHGTGNDFVLIEDVAGRFELGDELARRLCDRRFGIGADGVIRVAPSDDADFFMDHRNSDGSHAQMCGNGIRCLGKLVYDRGLIERTEVRVDTRSGVKTLSLHVEDGVVGSVTVGMGPARFARGTLPMAGDPAETFVGEPFEVDGRSYKATAVSMGNPHLVLFVEEDPDDVDVPRIGPLVEHDERFPERTNVEFVAVQGDGVKVRVWERGAGETLACGTGACAAVVAANEAGLVPAKAPARFPGGTPADRTASRRRGPAHRSRRPGRRGCPGREVAGGLRPVRIAKRVEVLPPYLFAELDRKLAAKRAEGVDVISLGVGDPDLPTPENVVEAMREAVLDPSTHRYPSYYGSLEFRRAVTAWYRRRFGVELDPETEVMALIGSKEGIGHIAFAFVDPGDEALIPDPGYPVYGVSTRLAGGTPISLPMPEDDGFLPDLDAANVTERTKAIWLNFPSNPTAAVADLATFERATAFAREHDLLLLHDAAYSEITFDGYVAPSVLQAQDAKDVAVEFGSASKSYNMTGWRIGWAAGSAEAIRALGVVKTNLDSGQSTAIQRAAVAALAGPEDQLDQLRATYQRRRDLVVGTLNGLGWSLKPPLGSCYVWAPVAEGDTSASFADRLLDTTGVFVAPGNGYGARGEGFVRFSLTVPDDRLAEAMDRIGRALA
;
A
#
# COMPACT_ATOMS: atom_id res chain seq x y z
N MET A 1 -29.42 7.36 16.38
CA MET A 1 -28.98 7.18 14.99
C MET A 1 -27.66 6.47 15.14
N ASP A 2 -27.69 5.15 15.03
CA ASP A 2 -26.65 4.32 15.65
C ASP A 2 -25.45 4.09 14.70
N GLU A 3 -25.61 4.40 13.41
CA GLU A 3 -24.55 4.40 12.40
C GLU A 3 -24.71 5.57 11.41
N LEU A 4 -23.61 6.29 11.13
CA LEU A 4 -23.52 7.34 10.12
C LEU A 4 -22.55 6.90 9.02
N ARG A 5 -23.05 6.70 7.80
CA ARG A 5 -22.19 6.39 6.64
C ARG A 5 -21.61 7.68 6.07
N PHE A 6 -20.30 7.66 5.82
CA PHE A 6 -19.59 8.78 5.23
C PHE A 6 -18.52 8.29 4.25
N TRP A 7 -18.04 9.21 3.43
CA TRP A 7 -16.91 9.01 2.53
C TRP A 7 -15.89 10.10 2.77
N LYS A 8 -14.61 9.84 2.49
CA LYS A 8 -13.56 10.83 2.59
C LYS A 8 -12.93 11.04 1.22
N TYR A 9 -13.03 12.27 0.72
CA TYR A 9 -12.47 12.67 -0.57
C TYR A 9 -11.49 13.81 -0.37
N HIS A 10 -10.60 14.01 -1.32
CA HIS A 10 -9.76 15.20 -1.35
C HIS A 10 -9.74 15.86 -2.72
N GLY A 11 -9.60 17.18 -2.74
CA GLY A 11 -9.45 18.00 -3.95
C GLY A 11 -8.23 18.89 -3.82
N THR A 12 -7.19 18.64 -4.62
CA THR A 12 -5.92 19.42 -4.63
C THR A 12 -5.33 19.66 -3.23
N GLY A 13 -5.39 18.65 -2.35
CA GLY A 13 -4.82 18.71 -1.01
C GLY A 13 -5.81 19.06 0.11
N ASN A 14 -7.01 19.58 -0.19
CA ASN A 14 -8.06 19.70 0.83
C ASN A 14 -8.82 18.40 1.01
N ASP A 15 -9.08 17.97 2.24
CA ASP A 15 -9.87 16.77 2.53
C ASP A 15 -11.25 17.09 3.12
N PHE A 16 -12.27 16.34 2.68
CA PHE A 16 -13.67 16.54 3.09
C PHE A 16 -14.28 15.21 3.52
N VAL A 17 -15.09 15.25 4.58
CA VAL A 17 -16.03 14.18 4.92
C VAL A 17 -17.32 14.43 4.15
N LEU A 18 -17.73 13.51 3.29
CA LEU A 18 -18.98 13.59 2.55
C LEU A 18 -20.02 12.64 3.13
N ILE A 19 -21.26 13.11 3.27
CA ILE A 19 -22.39 12.34 3.79
C ILE A 19 -23.48 12.33 2.72
N GLU A 20 -23.82 11.15 2.22
CA GLU A 20 -24.89 10.92 1.25
C GLU A 20 -26.25 10.95 1.98
N ASP A 21 -27.05 11.99 1.73
CA ASP A 21 -28.37 12.19 2.34
C ASP A 21 -29.40 12.61 1.29
N VAL A 22 -29.45 11.88 0.17
CA VAL A 22 -30.40 12.16 -0.94
C VAL A 22 -31.87 12.03 -0.51
N ALA A 23 -32.14 11.33 0.59
CA ALA A 23 -33.47 11.19 1.17
C ALA A 23 -33.85 12.31 2.15
N GLY A 24 -32.93 13.22 2.48
CA GLY A 24 -33.17 14.34 3.39
C GLY A 24 -33.49 13.92 4.83
N ARG A 25 -32.94 12.79 5.29
CA ARG A 25 -33.22 12.19 6.61
C ARG A 25 -32.21 12.56 7.68
N PHE A 26 -31.14 13.28 7.32
CA PHE A 26 -30.07 13.63 8.22
C PHE A 26 -29.86 15.15 8.27
N GLU A 27 -29.67 15.67 9.48
CA GLU A 27 -29.34 17.08 9.68
C GLU A 27 -27.89 17.20 10.16
N LEU A 28 -27.08 17.96 9.41
CA LEU A 28 -25.70 18.21 9.74
C LEU A 28 -25.59 19.40 10.71
N GLY A 29 -25.50 19.11 12.00
CA GLY A 29 -25.30 20.12 13.05
C GLY A 29 -23.84 20.56 13.21
N ASP A 30 -23.65 21.79 13.71
CA ASP A 30 -22.32 22.43 13.83
C ASP A 30 -21.38 21.68 14.78
N GLU A 31 -21.89 21.16 15.91
CA GLU A 31 -21.09 20.37 16.85
C GLU A 31 -20.61 19.07 16.21
N LEU A 32 -21.48 18.43 15.42
CA LEU A 32 -21.11 17.21 14.71
C LEU A 32 -20.05 17.49 13.65
N ALA A 33 -20.18 18.59 12.89
CA ALA A 33 -19.17 19.00 11.93
C ALA A 33 -17.79 19.21 12.60
N ARG A 34 -17.73 19.91 13.75
CA ARG A 34 -16.47 20.07 14.52
C ARG A 34 -15.89 18.72 14.95
N ARG A 35 -16.73 17.84 15.49
CA ARG A 35 -16.31 16.52 15.96
C ARG A 35 -15.79 15.62 14.83
N LEU A 36 -16.42 15.66 13.66
CA LEU A 36 -15.98 14.89 12.49
C LEU A 36 -14.69 15.46 11.91
N CYS A 37 -14.55 16.79 11.85
CA CYS A 37 -13.37 17.47 11.30
C CYS A 37 -12.15 17.47 12.23
N ASP A 38 -12.32 17.21 13.53
CA ASP A 38 -11.20 17.11 14.47
C ASP A 38 -10.17 16.08 13.99
N ARG A 39 -8.93 16.53 13.72
CA ARG A 39 -7.87 15.70 13.13
C ARG A 39 -7.25 14.70 14.12
N ARG A 40 -7.58 14.77 15.42
CA ARG A 40 -7.04 13.90 16.48
C ARG A 40 -8.07 12.92 17.03
N PHE A 41 -9.28 13.40 17.25
CA PHE A 41 -10.37 12.67 17.90
C PHE A 41 -11.56 12.40 16.96
N GLY A 42 -11.54 12.95 15.75
CA GLY A 42 -12.52 12.76 14.69
C GLY A 42 -11.96 12.00 13.48
N ILE A 43 -12.62 12.17 12.33
CA ILE A 43 -12.16 11.63 11.04
C ILE A 43 -11.01 12.49 10.46
N GLY A 44 -10.98 13.77 10.85
CA GLY A 44 -10.06 14.79 10.36
C GLY A 44 -10.43 15.25 8.95
N ALA A 45 -10.83 16.50 8.78
CA ALA A 45 -11.11 17.09 7.47
C ALA A 45 -11.12 18.62 7.53
N ASP A 46 -10.96 19.28 6.39
CA ASP A 46 -11.14 20.73 6.27
C ASP A 46 -12.63 21.14 6.34
N GLY A 47 -13.54 20.22 6.04
CA GLY A 47 -14.99 20.42 6.15
C GLY A 47 -15.81 19.15 5.99
N VAL A 48 -17.10 19.24 6.33
CA VAL A 48 -18.11 18.19 6.13
C VAL A 48 -19.14 18.65 5.11
N ILE A 49 -19.38 17.85 4.09
CA ILE A 49 -20.34 18.13 3.03
C ILE A 49 -21.44 17.07 3.06
N ARG A 50 -22.65 17.50 3.41
CA ARG A 50 -23.84 16.67 3.25
C ARG A 50 -24.43 16.90 1.85
N VAL A 51 -24.57 15.82 1.09
CA VAL A 51 -25.19 15.79 -0.24
C VAL A 51 -26.67 15.55 -0.06
N ALA A 52 -27.46 16.61 -0.10
CA ALA A 52 -28.89 16.63 0.23
C ALA A 52 -29.76 16.77 -1.05
N PRO A 53 -31.08 16.52 -0.99
CA PRO A 53 -31.99 16.89 -2.07
C PRO A 53 -32.02 18.42 -2.30
N SER A 54 -32.26 18.84 -3.55
CA SER A 54 -32.44 20.24 -3.95
C SER A 54 -33.71 20.39 -4.78
N ASP A 55 -34.38 21.53 -4.65
CA ASP A 55 -35.54 21.89 -5.49
C ASP A 55 -35.11 22.49 -6.85
N ASP A 56 -33.90 23.05 -6.93
CA ASP A 56 -33.44 23.86 -8.06
C ASP A 56 -32.29 23.22 -8.87
N ALA A 57 -31.74 22.11 -8.37
CA ALA A 57 -30.60 21.38 -8.96
C ALA A 57 -30.65 19.88 -8.66
N ASP A 58 -29.62 19.11 -9.06
CA ASP A 58 -29.57 17.66 -8.83
C ASP A 58 -29.33 17.31 -7.37
N PHE A 59 -28.48 18.11 -6.71
CA PHE A 59 -28.13 17.94 -5.29
C PHE A 59 -27.91 19.31 -4.66
N PHE A 60 -28.18 19.41 -3.36
CA PHE A 60 -27.80 20.54 -2.53
C PHE A 60 -26.51 20.21 -1.76
N MET A 61 -25.53 21.11 -1.86
CA MET A 61 -24.26 21.02 -1.13
C MET A 61 -24.40 21.72 0.23
N ASP A 62 -24.76 20.95 1.26
CA ASP A 62 -24.79 21.45 2.62
C ASP A 62 -23.39 21.33 3.26
N HIS A 63 -22.56 22.34 3.02
CA HIS A 63 -21.17 22.38 3.49
C HIS A 63 -21.03 23.09 4.85
N ARG A 64 -20.32 22.44 5.78
CA ARG A 64 -19.83 22.99 7.05
C ARG A 64 -18.30 22.99 7.07
N ASN A 65 -17.70 24.09 7.50
CA ASN A 65 -16.27 24.19 7.76
C ASN A 65 -15.86 23.37 8.99
N SER A 66 -14.56 23.17 9.19
CA SER A 66 -14.01 22.47 10.36
C SER A 66 -14.38 23.13 11.71
N ASP A 67 -14.59 24.44 11.75
CA ASP A 67 -15.09 25.17 12.93
C ASP A 67 -16.62 25.07 13.12
N GLY A 68 -17.30 24.31 12.29
CA GLY A 68 -18.75 24.11 12.29
C GLY A 68 -19.56 25.23 11.63
N SER A 69 -18.94 26.28 11.09
CA SER A 69 -19.65 27.35 10.40
C SER A 69 -20.17 26.93 9.01
N HIS A 70 -21.20 27.62 8.52
CA HIS A 70 -21.73 27.38 7.18
C HIS A 70 -20.79 27.95 6.12
N ALA A 71 -20.42 27.12 5.15
CA ALA A 71 -19.73 27.57 3.96
C ALA A 71 -20.73 27.88 2.84
N GLN A 72 -20.51 29.02 2.15
CA GLN A 72 -21.32 29.41 1.00
C GLN A 72 -20.98 28.60 -0.26
N MET A 73 -19.69 28.37 -0.47
CA MET A 73 -19.15 27.60 -1.59
C MET A 73 -17.75 27.08 -1.23
N CYS A 74 -17.38 25.89 -1.70
CA CYS A 74 -16.01 25.42 -1.73
C CYS A 74 -15.71 24.73 -3.07
N GLY A 75 -14.77 25.28 -3.85
CA GLY A 75 -14.44 24.76 -5.18
C GLY A 75 -13.83 23.35 -5.15
N ASN A 76 -13.07 23.01 -4.10
CA ASN A 76 -12.52 21.65 -3.94
C ASN A 76 -13.57 20.67 -3.40
N GLY A 77 -14.38 21.12 -2.44
CA GLY A 77 -15.49 20.36 -1.90
C GLY A 77 -16.53 19.98 -2.96
N ILE A 78 -16.92 20.91 -3.83
CA ILE A 78 -17.92 20.65 -4.88
C ILE A 78 -17.40 19.70 -5.97
N ARG A 79 -16.09 19.67 -6.24
CA ARG A 79 -15.46 18.64 -7.11
C ARG A 79 -15.52 17.26 -6.46
N CYS A 80 -15.25 17.19 -5.16
CA CYS A 80 -15.39 15.94 -4.40
C CYS A 80 -16.84 15.45 -4.42
N LEU A 81 -17.82 16.35 -4.26
CA LEU A 81 -19.23 16.01 -4.38
C LEU A 81 -19.56 15.50 -5.78
N GLY A 82 -19.14 16.20 -6.83
CA GLY A 82 -19.36 15.78 -8.23
C GLY A 82 -18.79 14.39 -8.53
N LYS A 83 -17.61 14.08 -7.99
CA LYS A 83 -17.03 12.73 -8.09
C LYS A 83 -17.81 11.70 -7.28
N LEU A 84 -18.18 11.99 -6.03
CA LEU A 84 -18.96 11.08 -5.18
C LEU A 84 -20.27 10.68 -5.86
N VAL A 85 -21.05 11.64 -6.36
CA VAL A 85 -22.37 11.33 -6.93
C VAL A 85 -22.28 10.43 -8.18
N TYR A 86 -21.16 10.49 -8.91
CA TYR A 86 -20.89 9.59 -10.03
C TYR A 86 -20.39 8.22 -9.54
N ASP A 87 -19.37 8.19 -8.66
CA ASP A 87 -18.79 6.96 -8.09
C ASP A 87 -19.85 6.11 -7.38
N ARG A 88 -20.88 6.75 -6.81
CA ARG A 88 -21.99 6.11 -6.10
C ARG A 88 -23.17 5.74 -6.99
N GLY A 89 -23.12 6.07 -8.29
CA GLY A 89 -24.23 5.81 -9.22
C GLY A 89 -25.49 6.63 -8.92
N LEU A 90 -25.35 7.76 -8.20
CA LEU A 90 -26.48 8.67 -7.92
C LEU A 90 -26.83 9.50 -9.15
N ILE A 91 -25.88 9.65 -10.07
CA ILE A 91 -26.08 10.28 -11.37
C ILE A 91 -25.14 9.66 -12.42
N GLU A 92 -25.66 9.36 -13.61
CA GLU A 92 -24.87 8.76 -14.69
C GLU A 92 -24.35 9.80 -15.71
N ARG A 93 -24.97 10.98 -15.75
CA ARG A 93 -24.56 12.05 -16.67
C ARG A 93 -23.32 12.78 -16.18
N THR A 94 -22.53 13.28 -17.13
CA THR A 94 -21.28 14.00 -16.85
C THR A 94 -21.46 15.49 -16.60
N GLU A 95 -22.66 16.05 -16.81
CA GLU A 95 -23.03 17.40 -16.38
C GLU A 95 -23.92 17.33 -15.14
N VAL A 96 -23.43 17.90 -14.03
CA VAL A 96 -24.13 17.89 -12.73
C VAL A 96 -24.42 19.31 -12.30
N ARG A 97 -25.67 19.62 -11.95
CA ARG A 97 -26.06 20.88 -11.35
C ARG A 97 -26.12 20.70 -9.85
N VAL A 98 -25.35 21.49 -9.13
CA VAL A 98 -25.30 21.43 -7.67
C VAL A 98 -25.72 22.77 -7.11
N ASP A 99 -26.78 22.76 -6.32
CA ASP A 99 -27.24 23.92 -5.57
C ASP A 99 -26.32 24.16 -4.37
N THR A 100 -26.01 25.43 -4.15
CA THR A 100 -25.15 25.89 -3.06
C THR A 100 -25.76 27.15 -2.49
N ARG A 101 -25.32 27.55 -1.29
CA ARG A 101 -25.75 28.85 -0.73
C ARG A 101 -25.29 30.06 -1.55
N SER A 102 -24.41 29.87 -2.54
CA SER A 102 -23.98 30.90 -3.51
C SER A 102 -24.69 30.78 -4.89
N GLY A 103 -25.79 30.03 -4.93
CA GLY A 103 -26.56 29.67 -6.12
C GLY A 103 -26.05 28.41 -6.82
N VAL A 104 -26.81 27.94 -7.81
CA VAL A 104 -26.53 26.72 -8.57
C VAL A 104 -25.24 26.83 -9.38
N LYS A 105 -24.39 25.80 -9.28
CA LYS A 105 -23.16 25.62 -10.06
C LYS A 105 -23.31 24.46 -11.02
N THR A 106 -22.72 24.59 -12.21
CA THR A 106 -22.63 23.50 -13.18
C THR A 106 -21.25 22.87 -13.10
N LEU A 107 -21.22 21.55 -12.94
CA LEU A 107 -20.03 20.72 -12.94
C LEU A 107 -19.96 19.96 -14.26
N SER A 108 -18.75 19.84 -14.81
CA SER A 108 -18.46 18.91 -15.90
C SER A 108 -17.46 17.86 -15.40
N LEU A 109 -17.91 16.61 -15.35
CA LEU A 109 -17.13 15.44 -14.95
C LEU A 109 -16.39 14.89 -16.17
N HIS A 110 -15.07 14.74 -16.06
CA HIS A 110 -14.24 14.15 -17.12
C HIS A 110 -13.97 12.69 -16.75
N VAL A 111 -14.64 11.78 -17.45
CA VAL A 111 -14.66 10.34 -17.18
C VAL A 111 -13.84 9.60 -18.23
N GLU A 112 -12.91 8.76 -17.77
CA GLU A 112 -12.14 7.83 -18.60
C GLU A 112 -12.26 6.44 -17.96
N ASP A 113 -12.57 5.41 -18.76
CA ASP A 113 -12.78 4.03 -18.31
C ASP A 113 -13.73 3.87 -17.11
N GLY A 114 -14.81 4.66 -17.09
CA GLY A 114 -15.81 4.64 -16.02
C GLY A 114 -15.36 5.33 -14.72
N VAL A 115 -14.21 6.00 -14.71
CA VAL A 115 -13.66 6.69 -13.54
C VAL A 115 -13.60 8.20 -13.79
N VAL A 116 -14.14 9.01 -12.87
CA VAL A 116 -13.96 10.47 -12.91
C VAL A 116 -12.51 10.82 -12.59
N GLY A 117 -11.75 11.23 -13.60
CA GLY A 117 -10.35 11.65 -13.47
C GLY A 117 -10.19 13.13 -13.09
N SER A 118 -11.11 14.00 -13.53
CA SER A 118 -11.12 15.41 -13.11
C SER A 118 -12.52 16.03 -13.18
N VAL A 119 -12.72 17.15 -12.47
CA VAL A 119 -14.00 17.88 -12.43
C VAL A 119 -13.76 19.37 -12.68
N THR A 120 -14.44 19.91 -13.69
CA THR A 120 -14.48 21.36 -13.95
C THR A 120 -15.71 21.97 -13.28
N VAL A 121 -15.54 23.13 -12.63
CA VAL A 121 -16.60 23.85 -11.92
C VAL A 121 -16.83 25.20 -12.60
N GLY A 122 -18.07 25.48 -12.99
CA GLY A 122 -18.47 26.80 -13.49
C GLY A 122 -18.57 27.82 -12.36
N MET A 123 -17.50 28.61 -12.16
CA MET A 123 -17.39 29.58 -11.07
C MET A 123 -18.24 30.85 -11.22
N GLY A 124 -18.70 31.15 -12.44
CA GLY A 124 -19.40 32.40 -12.74
C GLY A 124 -18.47 33.62 -12.84
N PRO A 125 -19.02 34.83 -13.08
CA PRO A 125 -18.23 36.04 -13.22
C PRO A 125 -17.72 36.54 -11.87
N ALA A 126 -16.47 36.99 -11.83
CA ALA A 126 -15.89 37.70 -10.69
C ALA A 126 -16.59 39.04 -10.46
N ARG A 127 -16.77 39.43 -9.19
CA ARG A 127 -17.40 40.70 -8.80
C ARG A 127 -16.48 41.45 -7.84
N PHE A 128 -16.31 42.75 -8.06
CA PHE A 128 -15.36 43.58 -7.31
C PHE A 128 -16.02 44.65 -6.43
N ALA A 129 -17.33 44.88 -6.60
CA ALA A 129 -18.04 45.89 -5.83
C ALA A 129 -18.16 45.46 -4.36
N ARG A 130 -17.92 46.38 -3.44
CA ARG A 130 -18.03 46.20 -1.98
C ARG A 130 -19.42 45.83 -1.51
N GLY A 131 -20.47 45.96 -2.33
CA GLY A 131 -21.80 45.43 -2.02
C GLY A 131 -21.94 43.93 -2.32
N THR A 132 -21.08 43.39 -3.18
CA THR A 132 -21.08 41.96 -3.60
C THR A 132 -20.06 41.10 -2.85
N LEU A 133 -19.19 41.78 -2.11
CA LEU A 133 -18.27 41.30 -1.11
C LEU A 133 -18.83 41.82 0.21
N PRO A 134 -19.07 41.07 1.28
CA PRO A 134 -19.46 41.66 2.56
C PRO A 134 -18.30 42.49 3.18
N MET A 135 -17.98 43.63 2.56
CA MET A 135 -16.87 44.52 2.87
C MET A 135 -17.41 45.92 3.25
N ALA A 136 -16.90 46.50 4.32
CA ALA A 136 -17.33 47.81 4.81
C ALA A 136 -16.99 48.95 3.82
N GLY A 137 -17.87 49.95 3.76
CA GLY A 137 -17.73 51.13 2.89
C GLY A 137 -18.93 51.30 1.95
N ASP A 138 -18.76 52.14 0.91
CA ASP A 138 -19.79 52.36 -0.09
C ASP A 138 -19.98 51.08 -0.94
N PRO A 139 -21.19 50.48 -1.01
CA PRO A 139 -21.44 49.27 -1.76
C PRO A 139 -21.11 49.34 -3.27
N ALA A 140 -21.08 50.55 -3.85
CA ALA A 140 -20.77 50.76 -5.27
C ALA A 140 -19.27 50.84 -5.56
N GLU A 141 -18.44 51.11 -4.55
CA GLU A 141 -16.98 51.19 -4.70
C GLU A 141 -16.35 49.80 -4.83
N THR A 142 -15.13 49.75 -5.37
CA THR A 142 -14.32 48.53 -5.43
C THR A 142 -13.15 48.64 -4.46
N PHE A 143 -12.42 47.54 -4.25
CA PHE A 143 -11.12 47.56 -3.56
C PHE A 143 -10.12 46.80 -4.44
N VAL A 144 -9.54 47.48 -5.43
CA VAL A 144 -8.68 46.85 -6.46
C VAL A 144 -7.33 47.54 -6.50
N GLY A 145 -6.28 46.81 -6.16
CA GLY A 145 -4.91 47.32 -6.12
C GLY A 145 -4.68 48.40 -5.06
N GLU A 146 -5.52 48.45 -4.02
CA GLU A 146 -5.42 49.41 -2.91
C GLU A 146 -4.44 48.91 -1.83
N PRO A 147 -3.80 49.81 -1.06
CA PRO A 147 -2.94 49.41 0.05
C PRO A 147 -3.77 48.80 1.20
N PHE A 148 -3.29 47.69 1.74
CA PHE A 148 -3.87 47.02 2.90
C PHE A 148 -2.78 46.82 3.96
N GLU A 149 -2.88 47.57 5.06
CA GLU A 149 -1.97 47.44 6.19
C GLU A 149 -2.39 46.31 7.13
N VAL A 150 -1.49 45.38 7.43
CA VAL A 150 -1.68 44.36 8.47
C VAL A 150 -0.31 43.90 9.00
N ASP A 151 -0.23 43.68 10.32
CA ASP A 151 0.99 43.23 11.01
C ASP A 151 2.24 44.11 10.73
N GLY A 152 2.01 45.43 10.61
CA GLY A 152 3.08 46.40 10.32
C GLY A 152 3.64 46.36 8.90
N ARG A 153 2.96 45.67 7.97
CA ARG A 153 3.29 45.59 6.55
C ARG A 153 2.15 46.10 5.67
N SER A 154 2.51 46.76 4.58
CA SER A 154 1.59 47.24 3.55
C SER A 154 1.59 46.28 2.36
N TYR A 155 0.42 45.79 1.99
CA TYR A 155 0.24 44.94 0.81
C TYR A 155 -0.56 45.69 -0.26
N LYS A 156 -0.21 45.49 -1.53
CA LYS A 156 -1.14 45.84 -2.60
C LYS A 156 -2.21 44.77 -2.65
N ALA A 157 -3.48 45.14 -2.54
CA ALA A 157 -4.55 44.19 -2.29
C ALA A 157 -5.75 44.40 -3.22
N THR A 158 -6.40 43.30 -3.57
CA THR A 158 -7.63 43.30 -4.38
C THR A 158 -8.67 42.39 -3.73
N ALA A 159 -9.84 42.95 -3.40
CA ALA A 159 -10.98 42.19 -2.93
C ALA A 159 -11.84 41.74 -4.12
N VAL A 160 -12.20 40.46 -4.15
CA VAL A 160 -12.98 39.86 -5.25
C VAL A 160 -13.91 38.76 -4.75
N SER A 161 -15.14 38.74 -5.25
CA SER A 161 -16.13 37.70 -4.94
C SER A 161 -16.19 36.69 -6.07
N MET A 162 -15.97 35.41 -5.72
CA MET A 162 -16.17 34.25 -6.59
C MET A 162 -17.41 33.43 -6.18
N GLY A 163 -18.35 34.08 -5.48
CA GLY A 163 -19.47 33.44 -4.76
C GLY A 163 -19.29 33.45 -3.23
N ASN A 164 -18.06 33.75 -2.78
CA ASN A 164 -17.64 34.02 -1.41
C ASN A 164 -16.52 35.09 -1.44
N PRO A 165 -16.27 35.83 -0.35
CA PRO A 165 -15.27 36.89 -0.32
C PRO A 165 -13.83 36.36 -0.30
N HIS A 166 -12.98 37.00 -1.12
CA HIS A 166 -11.54 36.80 -1.18
C HIS A 166 -10.82 38.14 -1.12
N LEU A 167 -9.73 38.19 -0.34
CA LEU A 167 -8.78 39.28 -0.35
C LEU A 167 -7.43 38.77 -0.84
N VAL A 168 -7.04 39.21 -2.04
CA VAL A 168 -5.78 38.85 -2.67
C VAL A 168 -4.73 39.88 -2.29
N LEU A 169 -3.73 39.47 -1.52
CA LEU A 169 -2.57 40.26 -1.10
C LEU A 169 -1.37 39.94 -2.01
N PHE A 170 -0.90 40.91 -2.77
CA PHE A 170 0.29 40.75 -3.59
C PHE A 170 1.55 40.92 -2.73
N VAL A 171 2.42 39.91 -2.76
CA VAL A 171 3.68 39.87 -2.03
C VAL A 171 4.86 39.92 -2.98
N GLU A 172 5.97 40.55 -2.55
CA GLU A 172 7.21 40.61 -3.34
C GLU A 172 8.08 39.37 -3.11
N GLU A 173 8.02 38.82 -1.89
CA GLU A 173 8.65 37.55 -1.53
C GLU A 173 7.96 36.34 -2.16
N ASP A 174 8.60 35.16 -2.09
CA ASP A 174 7.92 33.92 -2.41
C ASP A 174 6.78 33.71 -1.39
N PRO A 175 5.52 33.42 -1.82
CA PRO A 175 4.42 33.16 -0.90
C PRO A 175 4.73 32.06 0.12
N ASP A 176 5.64 31.13 -0.20
CA ASP A 176 6.07 30.10 0.74
C ASP A 176 6.79 30.64 1.99
N ASP A 177 7.39 31.83 1.88
CA ASP A 177 8.11 32.52 2.94
C ASP A 177 7.20 33.44 3.78
N VAL A 178 5.92 33.58 3.39
CA VAL A 178 4.94 34.34 4.16
C VAL A 178 4.47 33.54 5.38
N ASP A 179 4.46 34.18 6.54
CA ASP A 179 3.90 33.61 7.78
C ASP A 179 2.36 33.68 7.76
N VAL A 180 1.76 32.82 6.93
CA VAL A 180 0.30 32.72 6.72
C VAL A 180 -0.45 32.45 8.03
N PRO A 181 -0.01 31.54 8.93
CA PRO A 181 -0.70 31.33 10.20
C PRO A 181 -0.71 32.54 11.14
N ARG A 182 0.24 33.47 10.99
CA ARG A 182 0.27 34.72 11.73
C ARG A 182 -0.64 35.79 11.12
N ILE A 183 -0.56 36.00 9.80
CA ILE A 183 -1.25 37.11 9.12
C ILE A 183 -2.69 36.74 8.75
N GLY A 184 -2.92 35.50 8.31
CA GLY A 184 -4.23 35.00 7.87
C GLY A 184 -5.37 35.29 8.84
N PRO A 185 -5.28 34.93 10.15
CA PRO A 185 -6.33 35.22 11.12
C PRO A 185 -6.59 36.72 11.30
N LEU A 186 -5.56 37.56 11.23
CA LEU A 186 -5.69 39.01 11.40
C LEU A 186 -6.52 39.61 10.26
N VAL A 187 -6.30 39.11 9.04
CA VAL A 187 -7.01 39.56 7.85
C VAL A 187 -8.41 38.94 7.76
N GLU A 188 -8.57 37.66 8.12
CA GLU A 188 -9.89 37.01 8.19
C GLU A 188 -10.84 37.80 9.09
N HIS A 189 -10.35 38.30 10.22
CA HIS A 189 -11.12 39.01 11.23
C HIS A 189 -11.04 40.54 11.15
N ASP A 190 -10.50 41.10 10.07
CA ASP A 190 -10.39 42.55 9.89
C ASP A 190 -11.79 43.21 9.86
N GLU A 191 -11.93 44.38 10.50
CA GLU A 191 -13.21 45.10 10.60
C GLU A 191 -13.80 45.48 9.24
N ARG A 192 -12.97 45.55 8.19
CA ARG A 192 -13.43 45.76 6.81
C ARG A 192 -14.22 44.57 6.28
N PHE A 193 -14.10 43.38 6.84
CA PHE A 193 -14.83 42.18 6.43
C PHE A 193 -15.74 41.68 7.56
N PRO A 194 -16.92 42.30 7.79
CA PRO A 194 -17.83 41.92 8.87
C PRO A 194 -18.28 40.44 8.83
N GLU A 195 -18.33 39.83 7.64
CA GLU A 195 -18.62 38.39 7.49
C GLU A 195 -17.35 37.53 7.35
N ARG A 196 -16.17 38.11 7.62
CA ARG A 196 -14.83 37.55 7.41
C ARG A 196 -14.53 37.24 5.93
N THR A 197 -13.26 37.02 5.59
CA THR A 197 -12.82 36.75 4.20
C THR A 197 -11.79 35.63 4.11
N ASN A 198 -11.74 34.97 2.94
CA ASN A 198 -10.56 34.19 2.56
C ASN A 198 -9.42 35.13 2.18
N VAL A 199 -8.18 34.68 2.36
CA VAL A 199 -6.99 35.50 2.15
C VAL A 199 -5.99 34.75 1.30
N GLU A 200 -5.62 35.31 0.16
CA GLU A 200 -4.61 34.74 -0.75
C GLU A 200 -3.35 35.60 -0.73
N PHE A 201 -2.21 34.98 -0.45
CA PHE A 201 -0.89 35.60 -0.60
C PHE A 201 -0.32 35.21 -1.95
N VAL A 202 -0.14 36.19 -2.84
CA VAL A 202 0.07 35.96 -4.27
C VAL A 202 1.35 36.63 -4.74
N ALA A 203 2.23 35.83 -5.36
CA ALA A 203 3.34 36.34 -6.15
C ALA A 203 3.20 35.91 -7.61
N VAL A 204 3.54 36.83 -8.51
CA VAL A 204 3.58 36.55 -9.94
C VAL A 204 4.82 35.72 -10.25
N GLN A 205 4.65 34.55 -10.86
CA GLN A 205 5.74 33.65 -11.24
C GLN A 205 5.59 33.20 -12.68
N GLY A 206 6.46 33.71 -13.56
CA GLY A 206 6.42 33.40 -14.99
C GLY A 206 5.16 33.95 -15.66
N ASP A 207 4.36 33.08 -16.26
CA ASP A 207 3.06 33.39 -16.88
C ASP A 207 1.86 33.14 -15.95
N GLY A 208 2.13 32.83 -14.67
CA GLY A 208 1.14 32.44 -13.68
C GLY A 208 1.32 33.14 -12.33
N VAL A 209 0.59 32.62 -11.35
CA VAL A 209 0.69 33.06 -9.95
C VAL A 209 1.04 31.87 -9.06
N LYS A 210 1.86 32.10 -8.04
CA LYS A 210 2.04 31.20 -6.91
C LYS A 210 1.21 31.75 -5.75
N VAL A 211 0.51 30.86 -5.04
CA VAL A 211 -0.50 31.24 -4.06
C VAL A 211 -0.38 30.39 -2.80
N ARG A 212 -0.39 31.03 -1.65
CA ARG A 212 -0.70 30.44 -0.33
C ARG A 212 -2.02 31.03 0.17
N VAL A 213 -2.80 30.26 0.91
CA VAL A 213 -4.17 30.66 1.26
C VAL A 213 -4.49 30.38 2.72
N TRP A 214 -5.17 31.34 3.33
CA TRP A 214 -5.88 31.17 4.59
C TRP A 214 -7.38 31.16 4.30
N GLU A 215 -8.03 30.04 4.58
CA GLU A 215 -9.47 29.87 4.39
C GLU A 215 -10.25 30.23 5.65
N ARG A 216 -11.25 31.08 5.48
CA ARG A 216 -12.19 31.51 6.52
C ARG A 216 -12.83 30.30 7.20
N GLY A 217 -12.66 30.18 8.51
CA GLY A 217 -13.20 29.09 9.33
C GLY A 217 -12.51 27.72 9.16
N ALA A 218 -11.45 27.63 8.35
CA ALA A 218 -10.66 26.40 8.17
C ALA A 218 -9.17 26.57 8.50
N GLY A 219 -8.65 27.81 8.42
CA GLY A 219 -7.23 28.10 8.60
C GLY A 219 -6.44 27.95 7.30
N GLU A 220 -5.13 27.77 7.42
CA GLU A 220 -4.29 27.58 6.24
C GLU A 220 -4.59 26.25 5.52
N THR A 221 -4.87 26.33 4.22
CA THR A 221 -5.12 25.16 3.38
C THR A 221 -4.08 25.03 2.26
N LEU A 222 -3.92 23.81 1.74
CA LEU A 222 -2.90 23.53 0.72
C LEU A 222 -3.28 24.06 -0.66
N ALA A 223 -4.56 24.32 -0.92
CA ALA A 223 -5.05 24.95 -2.15
C ALA A 223 -6.44 25.52 -1.89
N CYS A 224 -6.90 26.44 -2.74
CA CYS A 224 -8.29 26.89 -2.73
C CYS A 224 -8.81 27.05 -4.16
N GLY A 225 -9.87 26.32 -4.50
CA GLY A 225 -10.45 26.36 -5.86
C GLY A 225 -11.00 27.73 -6.25
N THR A 226 -11.66 28.44 -5.34
CA THR A 226 -12.16 29.80 -5.59
C THR A 226 -11.05 30.84 -5.46
N GLY A 227 -10.12 30.63 -4.52
CA GLY A 227 -8.91 31.43 -4.35
C GLY A 227 -8.00 31.39 -5.59
N ALA A 228 -7.96 30.27 -6.32
CA ALA A 228 -7.24 30.16 -7.58
C ALA A 228 -7.78 31.14 -8.63
N CYS A 229 -9.09 31.14 -8.84
CA CYS A 229 -9.74 32.05 -9.75
C CYS A 229 -9.62 33.50 -9.26
N ALA A 230 -9.81 33.75 -7.96
CA ALA A 230 -9.65 35.07 -7.34
C ALA A 230 -8.24 35.64 -7.58
N ALA A 231 -7.19 34.85 -7.32
CA ALA A 231 -5.80 35.24 -7.52
C ALA A 231 -5.48 35.56 -8.99
N VAL A 232 -5.92 34.69 -9.93
CA VAL A 232 -5.70 34.90 -11.37
C VAL A 232 -6.46 36.13 -11.87
N VAL A 233 -7.71 36.31 -11.44
CA VAL A 233 -8.54 37.45 -11.83
C VAL A 233 -7.96 38.76 -11.26
N ALA A 234 -7.59 38.78 -9.99
CA ALA A 234 -6.97 39.94 -9.36
C ALA A 234 -5.63 40.31 -10.03
N ALA A 235 -4.80 39.31 -10.32
CA ALA A 235 -3.51 39.52 -10.99
C ALA A 235 -3.70 39.97 -12.44
N ASN A 236 -4.71 39.46 -13.15
CA ASN A 236 -5.04 39.89 -14.50
C ASN A 236 -5.55 41.34 -14.51
N GLU A 237 -6.41 41.71 -13.57
CA GLU A 237 -6.93 43.08 -13.46
C GLU A 237 -5.84 44.09 -13.09
N ALA A 238 -4.84 43.65 -12.32
CA ALA A 238 -3.61 44.42 -12.08
C ALA A 238 -2.65 44.46 -13.29
N GLY A 239 -2.96 43.79 -14.41
CA GLY A 239 -2.14 43.72 -15.61
C GLY A 239 -0.90 42.84 -15.49
N LEU A 240 -0.85 41.96 -14.49
CA LEU A 240 0.35 41.18 -14.14
C LEU A 240 0.44 39.82 -14.85
N VAL A 241 -0.70 39.21 -15.17
CA VAL A 241 -0.78 37.89 -15.84
C VAL A 241 -1.87 37.90 -16.91
N PRO A 242 -1.83 37.01 -17.93
CA PRO A 242 -2.92 36.88 -18.90
C PRO A 242 -4.21 36.36 -18.23
N ALA A 243 -5.36 36.58 -18.86
CA ALA A 243 -6.66 36.12 -18.37
C ALA A 243 -6.78 34.60 -18.17
N LYS A 244 -5.90 33.83 -18.84
CA LYS A 244 -5.72 32.40 -18.67
C LYS A 244 -4.31 32.14 -18.15
N ALA A 245 -4.16 32.19 -16.85
CA ALA A 245 -2.89 31.98 -16.16
C ALA A 245 -3.02 30.82 -15.17
N PRO A 246 -1.99 29.99 -14.99
CA PRO A 246 -2.02 28.93 -13.99
C PRO A 246 -1.84 29.52 -12.58
N ALA A 247 -2.63 29.02 -11.62
CA ALA A 247 -2.42 29.27 -10.20
C ALA A 247 -1.78 28.04 -9.54
N ARG A 248 -0.60 28.22 -8.95
CA ARG A 248 0.17 27.15 -8.31
C ARG A 248 0.03 27.26 -6.80
N PHE A 249 -0.49 26.19 -6.19
CA PHE A 249 -0.60 26.05 -4.74
C PHE A 249 0.29 24.90 -4.25
N PRO A 250 0.62 24.84 -2.95
CA PRO A 250 1.32 23.70 -2.35
C PRO A 250 0.65 22.33 -2.62
N GLY A 251 -0.69 22.29 -2.65
CA GLY A 251 -1.51 21.09 -2.89
C GLY A 251 -1.65 20.69 -4.37
N GLY A 252 -0.98 21.41 -5.29
CA GLY A 252 -1.04 21.20 -6.72
C GLY A 252 -1.70 22.35 -7.50
N THR A 253 -1.65 22.28 -8.83
CA THR A 253 -2.28 23.29 -9.71
C THR A 253 -3.69 22.84 -10.08
N PRO A 254 -4.74 23.57 -9.69
CA PRO A 254 -6.06 23.41 -10.31
C PRO A 254 -5.93 23.74 -11.80
N ALA A 255 -6.28 22.81 -12.69
CA ALA A 255 -6.28 23.06 -14.12
C ALA A 255 -7.44 24.02 -14.47
N ASP A 256 -7.20 25.33 -14.39
CA ASP A 256 -8.24 26.32 -14.65
C ASP A 256 -8.38 26.58 -16.16
N ARG A 257 -9.55 26.25 -16.73
CA ARG A 257 -9.94 26.62 -18.10
C ARG A 257 -11.00 27.73 -18.03
N THR A 258 -10.60 28.94 -17.64
CA THR A 258 -11.54 30.08 -17.59
C THR A 258 -12.00 30.55 -18.97
N ALA A 259 -13.18 31.18 -18.96
CA ALA A 259 -14.02 31.58 -20.09
C ALA A 259 -13.38 32.59 -21.06
N SER A 260 -13.85 32.56 -22.32
CA SER A 260 -13.31 33.33 -23.44
C SER A 260 -13.66 34.81 -23.44
N ARG A 261 -12.68 35.68 -23.72
CA ARG A 261 -12.86 36.92 -24.50
C ARG A 261 -11.96 36.87 -25.75
N ARG A 262 -12.48 37.35 -26.89
CA ARG A 262 -11.91 37.22 -28.24
C ARG A 262 -10.69 38.13 -28.50
N ARG A 263 -9.62 37.49 -29.01
CA ARG A 263 -8.44 37.86 -29.86
C ARG A 263 -7.97 39.32 -30.08
N GLY A 264 -6.64 39.45 -30.05
CA GLY A 264 -5.76 40.23 -30.95
C GLY A 264 -4.26 39.82 -30.77
N PRO A 265 -3.39 39.71 -31.80
CA PRO A 265 -2.10 38.99 -31.69
C PRO A 265 -0.83 39.87 -31.66
N ALA A 266 0.30 39.19 -31.36
CA ALA A 266 1.72 39.56 -31.50
C ALA A 266 2.41 40.05 -30.21
N HIS A 267 3.70 39.81 -29.92
CA HIS A 267 4.85 39.38 -30.71
C HIS A 267 5.92 38.75 -29.77
N ARG A 268 6.71 37.81 -30.29
CA ARG A 268 7.89 37.17 -29.65
C ARG A 268 8.98 38.17 -29.23
N SER A 269 9.73 37.89 -28.16
CA SER A 269 11.20 37.96 -28.19
C SER A 269 11.85 37.16 -27.03
N ARG A 270 13.10 36.75 -27.25
CA ARG A 270 13.86 35.73 -26.52
C ARG A 270 15.01 36.37 -25.70
N ARG A 271 15.54 35.56 -24.77
CA ARG A 271 16.94 35.47 -24.27
C ARG A 271 17.25 36.21 -22.95
N PRO A 272 18.37 35.87 -22.28
CA PRO A 272 18.93 34.53 -21.98
C PRO A 272 19.36 34.42 -20.49
N GLY A 273 19.70 33.20 -20.08
CA GLY A 273 19.94 32.84 -18.68
C GLY A 273 21.17 33.46 -18.01
N ARG A 274 21.18 33.32 -16.67
CA ARG A 274 22.38 33.37 -15.85
C ARG A 274 22.40 32.17 -14.92
N ARG A 275 23.51 31.44 -14.99
CA ARG A 275 23.95 30.46 -14.00
C ARG A 275 24.35 31.21 -12.73
N GLY A 276 23.88 30.74 -11.58
CA GLY A 276 24.34 31.15 -10.25
C GLY A 276 24.32 29.92 -9.34
N CYS A 277 25.47 29.68 -8.69
CA CYS A 277 25.80 28.52 -7.86
C CYS A 277 24.89 28.35 -6.61
N PRO A 278 24.84 27.15 -6.00
CA PRO A 278 23.89 26.83 -4.95
C PRO A 278 24.33 27.40 -3.60
N GLY A 279 23.64 28.43 -3.12
CA GLY A 279 23.63 28.81 -1.72
C GLY A 279 22.59 27.99 -0.98
N ARG A 280 23.02 27.09 -0.08
CA ARG A 280 22.14 26.47 0.91
C ARG A 280 21.76 27.53 1.93
N GLU A 281 20.51 27.99 1.91
CA GLU A 281 19.87 28.62 3.06
C GLU A 281 18.98 27.62 3.80
N VAL A 282 19.05 27.70 5.12
CA VAL A 282 18.42 26.82 6.09
C VAL A 282 17.19 27.55 6.61
N ALA A 283 15.98 27.07 6.29
CA ALA A 283 14.72 27.58 6.84
C ALA A 283 13.88 26.45 7.43
N GLY A 284 13.51 26.62 8.71
CA GLY A 284 12.80 25.67 9.54
C GLY A 284 11.28 25.77 9.38
N GLY A 285 10.71 24.75 8.74
CA GLY A 285 9.33 24.32 8.90
C GLY A 285 9.32 22.79 8.87
N LEU A 286 8.56 22.12 9.74
CA LEU A 286 8.53 20.66 9.83
C LEU A 286 7.92 20.09 8.54
N ARG A 287 8.78 19.76 7.58
CA ARG A 287 8.40 19.01 6.39
C ARG A 287 7.78 17.69 6.84
N PRO A 288 6.62 17.26 6.30
CA PRO A 288 6.09 15.94 6.60
C PRO A 288 7.15 14.90 6.26
N VAL A 289 7.21 13.85 7.08
CA VAL A 289 8.16 12.75 6.86
C VAL A 289 7.90 12.19 5.48
N ARG A 290 8.82 12.45 4.55
CA ARG A 290 8.74 11.90 3.20
C ARG A 290 9.10 10.42 3.30
N ILE A 291 8.12 9.56 3.03
CA ILE A 291 8.34 8.13 2.94
C ILE A 291 9.20 7.85 1.70
N ALA A 292 10.07 6.85 1.78
CA ALA A 292 10.91 6.48 0.64
C ALA A 292 10.06 5.88 -0.48
N LYS A 293 10.33 6.26 -1.74
CA LYS A 293 9.62 5.74 -2.93
C LYS A 293 9.50 4.21 -2.97
N ARG A 294 10.54 3.50 -2.51
CA ARG A 294 10.56 2.03 -2.45
C ARG A 294 9.47 1.42 -1.54
N VAL A 295 8.97 2.18 -0.57
CA VAL A 295 7.86 1.79 0.30
C VAL A 295 6.53 2.14 -0.35
N GLU A 296 6.44 3.29 -1.03
CA GLU A 296 5.22 3.76 -1.71
C GLU A 296 4.78 2.86 -2.87
N VAL A 297 5.73 2.18 -3.53
CA VAL A 297 5.45 1.28 -4.67
C VAL A 297 5.14 -0.17 -4.27
N LEU A 298 5.13 -0.49 -2.98
CA LEU A 298 4.79 -1.84 -2.54
C LEU A 298 3.29 -2.09 -2.69
N PRO A 299 2.89 -3.22 -3.30
CA PRO A 299 1.48 -3.60 -3.30
C PRO A 299 0.99 -3.81 -1.86
N PRO A 300 -0.32 -3.66 -1.60
CA PRO A 300 -0.91 -4.08 -0.33
C PRO A 300 -0.46 -5.50 0.02
N TYR A 301 -0.02 -5.70 1.27
CA TYR A 301 0.43 -7.02 1.68
C TYR A 301 -0.77 -7.97 1.75
N LEU A 302 -0.77 -9.01 0.91
CA LEU A 302 -1.86 -10.00 0.80
C LEU A 302 -2.45 -10.37 2.16
N PHE A 303 -1.60 -10.82 3.10
CA PHE A 303 -2.04 -11.31 4.41
C PHE A 303 -2.61 -10.24 5.33
N ALA A 304 -2.18 -8.97 5.20
CA ALA A 304 -2.74 -7.88 6.01
C ALA A 304 -4.20 -7.58 5.62
N GLU A 305 -4.55 -7.72 4.34
CA GLU A 305 -5.93 -7.59 3.90
C GLU A 305 -6.79 -8.77 4.38
N LEU A 306 -6.23 -9.99 4.42
CA LEU A 306 -6.92 -11.17 4.98
C LEU A 306 -7.24 -10.95 6.47
N ASP A 307 -6.25 -10.48 7.26
CA ASP A 307 -6.44 -10.21 8.68
C ASP A 307 -7.56 -9.19 8.93
N ARG A 308 -7.65 -8.15 8.09
CA ARG A 308 -8.73 -7.15 8.16
C ARG A 308 -10.10 -7.77 7.92
N LYS A 309 -10.25 -8.60 6.88
CA LYS A 309 -11.51 -9.29 6.56
C LYS A 309 -11.92 -10.26 7.69
N LEU A 310 -10.98 -11.03 8.21
CA LEU A 310 -11.20 -11.95 9.33
C LEU A 310 -11.64 -11.21 10.61
N ALA A 311 -11.00 -10.08 10.91
CA ALA A 311 -11.36 -9.26 12.06
C ALA A 311 -12.78 -8.67 11.96
N ALA A 312 -13.16 -8.19 10.77
CA ALA A 312 -14.51 -7.68 10.53
C ALA A 312 -15.58 -8.76 10.76
N LYS A 313 -15.39 -9.97 10.21
CA LYS A 313 -16.34 -11.08 10.40
C LYS A 313 -16.44 -11.56 11.84
N ARG A 314 -15.32 -11.60 12.57
CA ARG A 314 -15.34 -11.91 14.00
C ARG A 314 -16.08 -10.84 14.80
N ALA A 315 -15.96 -9.56 14.42
CA ALA A 315 -16.69 -8.46 15.05
C ALA A 315 -18.21 -8.54 14.81
N GLU A 316 -18.64 -9.14 13.70
CA GLU A 316 -20.04 -9.49 13.42
C GLU A 316 -20.55 -10.70 14.24
N GLY A 317 -19.69 -11.33 15.07
CA GLY A 317 -20.04 -12.50 15.87
C GLY A 317 -19.99 -13.83 15.12
N VAL A 318 -19.44 -13.84 13.89
CA VAL A 318 -19.27 -15.07 13.11
C VAL A 318 -18.13 -15.91 13.70
N ASP A 319 -18.38 -17.20 13.92
CA ASP A 319 -17.32 -18.15 14.26
C ASP A 319 -16.49 -18.48 13.01
N VAL A 320 -15.37 -17.76 12.86
CA VAL A 320 -14.50 -17.85 11.69
C VAL A 320 -13.42 -18.92 11.84
N ILE A 321 -13.37 -19.86 10.90
CA ILE A 321 -12.26 -20.81 10.73
C ILE A 321 -11.36 -20.31 9.61
N SER A 322 -10.12 -19.92 9.94
CA SER A 322 -9.16 -19.46 8.93
C SER A 322 -8.29 -20.60 8.44
N LEU A 323 -8.47 -20.98 7.18
CA LEU A 323 -7.57 -21.85 6.40
C LEU A 323 -6.67 -21.00 5.47
N GLY A 324 -6.55 -19.70 5.73
CA GLY A 324 -5.81 -18.78 4.87
C GLY A 324 -4.33 -18.62 5.20
N VAL A 325 -3.89 -18.98 6.42
CA VAL A 325 -2.53 -18.77 6.92
C VAL A 325 -1.88 -20.12 7.21
N GLY A 326 -0.65 -20.33 6.72
CA GLY A 326 0.14 -21.54 6.99
C GLY A 326 0.94 -21.47 8.28
N ASP A 327 0.29 -21.19 9.41
CA ASP A 327 0.93 -21.15 10.73
C ASP A 327 0.56 -22.42 11.52
N PRO A 328 1.50 -23.34 11.77
CA PRO A 328 1.23 -24.60 12.48
C PRO A 328 0.52 -24.41 13.81
N ASP A 329 -0.54 -25.18 14.05
CA ASP A 329 -1.30 -25.24 15.31
C ASP A 329 -0.63 -26.13 16.37
N LEU A 330 0.18 -27.10 15.93
CA LEU A 330 0.88 -28.01 16.82
C LEU A 330 2.01 -27.29 17.58
N PRO A 331 2.29 -27.69 18.83
CA PRO A 331 3.35 -27.07 19.62
C PRO A 331 4.74 -27.39 19.07
N THR A 332 5.70 -26.55 19.42
CA THR A 332 7.13 -26.83 19.23
C THR A 332 7.52 -28.10 20.01
N PRO A 333 8.34 -29.01 19.43
CA PRO A 333 8.77 -30.23 20.11
C PRO A 333 9.42 -30.00 21.48
N GLU A 334 9.16 -30.91 22.43
CA GLU A 334 9.56 -30.76 23.83
C GLU A 334 11.09 -30.61 24.01
N ASN A 335 11.88 -31.42 23.30
CA ASN A 335 13.36 -31.31 23.31
C ASN A 335 13.87 -29.93 22.88
N VAL A 336 13.16 -29.25 21.97
CA VAL A 336 13.48 -27.89 21.52
C VAL A 336 13.14 -26.87 22.60
N VAL A 337 11.98 -27.03 23.25
CA VAL A 337 11.55 -26.19 24.37
C VAL A 337 12.52 -26.32 25.55
N GLU A 338 12.92 -27.54 25.91
CA GLU A 338 13.89 -27.78 26.99
C GLU A 338 15.27 -27.20 26.66
N ALA A 339 15.76 -27.38 25.43
CA ALA A 339 17.01 -26.76 24.99
C ALA A 339 16.97 -25.22 25.09
N MET A 340 15.83 -24.60 24.80
CA MET A 340 15.65 -23.16 24.99
C MET A 340 15.68 -22.76 26.47
N ARG A 341 14.99 -23.53 27.33
CA ARG A 341 14.97 -23.28 28.78
C ARG A 341 16.39 -23.31 29.35
N GLU A 342 17.17 -24.31 29.00
CA GLU A 342 18.58 -24.41 29.39
C GLU A 342 19.41 -23.25 28.84
N ALA A 343 19.23 -22.90 27.56
CA ALA A 343 20.00 -21.85 26.92
C ALA A 343 19.75 -20.47 27.53
N VAL A 344 18.51 -20.17 27.95
CA VAL A 344 18.16 -18.89 28.60
C VAL A 344 18.79 -18.78 30.00
N LEU A 345 19.00 -19.90 30.70
CA LEU A 345 19.66 -19.91 32.01
C LEU A 345 21.17 -19.69 31.93
N ASP A 346 21.79 -19.89 30.76
CA ASP A 346 23.22 -19.66 30.52
C ASP A 346 23.49 -18.18 30.16
N PRO A 347 24.17 -17.39 31.02
CA PRO A 347 24.44 -15.98 30.76
C PRO A 347 25.31 -15.71 29.52
N SER A 348 26.02 -16.72 28.99
CA SER A 348 26.79 -16.56 27.76
C SER A 348 25.89 -16.34 26.53
N THR A 349 24.64 -16.82 26.55
CA THR A 349 23.68 -16.67 25.45
C THR A 349 23.01 -15.30 25.40
N HIS A 350 23.17 -14.49 26.46
CA HIS A 350 22.60 -13.13 26.56
C HIS A 350 23.41 -12.08 25.81
N ARG A 351 24.65 -12.42 25.43
CA ARG A 351 25.56 -11.53 24.71
C ARG A 351 25.22 -11.48 23.23
N TYR A 352 25.76 -10.48 22.53
CA TYR A 352 25.64 -10.40 21.08
C TYR A 352 26.10 -11.71 20.42
N PRO A 353 25.28 -12.31 19.54
CA PRO A 353 25.65 -13.49 18.79
C PRO A 353 26.65 -13.13 17.68
N SER A 354 27.25 -14.16 17.07
CA SER A 354 27.93 -14.00 15.79
C SER A 354 26.92 -13.57 14.71
N TYR A 355 27.27 -12.61 13.87
CA TYR A 355 26.44 -12.16 12.73
C TYR A 355 26.14 -13.29 11.74
N TYR A 356 27.05 -14.26 11.59
CA TYR A 356 26.86 -15.45 10.74
C TYR A 356 26.10 -16.56 11.46
N GLY A 357 25.86 -16.42 12.77
CA GLY A 357 25.44 -17.50 13.65
C GLY A 357 26.62 -18.18 14.35
N SER A 358 26.30 -18.85 15.45
CA SER A 358 27.23 -19.68 16.21
C SER A 358 27.78 -20.80 15.33
N LEU A 359 29.04 -21.18 15.56
CA LEU A 359 29.63 -22.32 14.86
C LEU A 359 28.90 -23.63 15.17
N GLU A 360 28.37 -23.75 16.39
CA GLU A 360 27.53 -24.88 16.82
C GLU A 360 26.29 -25.04 15.92
N PHE A 361 25.52 -23.95 15.75
CA PHE A 361 24.34 -23.96 14.88
C PHE A 361 24.70 -24.26 13.42
N ARG A 362 25.73 -23.63 12.88
CA ARG A 362 26.16 -23.87 11.50
C ARG A 362 26.59 -25.32 11.28
N ARG A 363 27.28 -25.93 12.25
CA ARG A 363 27.62 -27.36 12.21
C ARG A 363 26.39 -28.27 12.30
N ALA A 364 25.38 -27.90 13.07
CA ALA A 364 24.13 -28.66 13.12
C ALA A 364 23.40 -28.63 11.76
N VAL A 365 23.39 -27.48 11.08
CA VAL A 365 22.84 -27.35 9.73
C VAL A 365 23.63 -28.20 8.74
N THR A 366 24.97 -28.14 8.71
CA THR A 366 25.76 -28.95 7.77
C THR A 366 25.62 -30.46 8.04
N ALA A 367 25.54 -30.85 9.32
CA ALA A 367 25.28 -32.24 9.70
C ALA A 367 23.88 -32.72 9.25
N TRP A 368 22.87 -31.84 9.32
CA TRP A 368 21.53 -32.12 8.80
C TRP A 368 21.54 -32.27 7.27
N TYR A 369 22.19 -31.37 6.52
CA TYR A 369 22.32 -31.50 5.06
C TYR A 369 23.02 -32.80 4.64
N ARG A 370 24.12 -33.16 5.32
CA ARG A 370 24.83 -34.42 5.06
C ARG A 370 23.93 -35.62 5.30
N ARG A 371 23.21 -35.66 6.42
CA ARG A 371 22.30 -36.75 6.76
C ARG A 371 21.10 -36.86 5.81
N ARG A 372 20.47 -35.73 5.49
CA ARG A 372 19.18 -35.68 4.79
C ARG A 372 19.30 -35.73 3.28
N PHE A 373 20.41 -35.22 2.73
CA PHE A 373 20.61 -35.06 1.29
C PHE A 373 21.95 -35.60 0.77
N GLY A 374 22.87 -35.99 1.67
CA GLY A 374 24.24 -36.35 1.28
C GLY A 374 25.09 -35.16 0.82
N VAL A 375 24.67 -33.93 1.14
CA VAL A 375 25.35 -32.69 0.71
C VAL A 375 26.41 -32.29 1.74
N GLU A 376 27.63 -32.08 1.27
CA GLU A 376 28.75 -31.59 2.08
C GLU A 376 28.86 -30.06 1.99
N LEU A 377 28.79 -29.43 3.16
CA LEU A 377 28.89 -27.97 3.33
C LEU A 377 29.97 -27.62 4.36
N ASP A 378 30.75 -26.59 4.08
CA ASP A 378 31.66 -25.95 5.02
C ASP A 378 30.85 -25.04 5.97
N PRO A 379 30.80 -25.35 7.28
CA PRO A 379 30.07 -24.51 8.23
C PRO A 379 30.66 -23.11 8.35
N GLU A 380 31.92 -22.88 7.96
CA GLU A 380 32.56 -21.57 8.05
C GLU A 380 32.18 -20.61 6.93
N THR A 381 31.96 -21.12 5.72
CA THR A 381 31.82 -20.29 4.51
C THR A 381 30.50 -20.50 3.77
N GLU A 382 29.87 -21.67 3.88
CA GLU A 382 28.70 -22.06 3.07
C GLU A 382 27.38 -22.06 3.85
N VAL A 383 27.38 -21.63 5.13
CA VAL A 383 26.17 -21.61 5.98
C VAL A 383 26.08 -20.34 6.83
N MET A 384 24.86 -19.80 6.95
CA MET A 384 24.54 -18.64 7.78
C MET A 384 23.21 -18.77 8.50
N ALA A 385 23.16 -18.36 9.77
CA ALA A 385 21.91 -18.26 10.54
C ALA A 385 21.09 -17.03 10.12
N LEU A 386 19.77 -17.20 10.09
CA LEU A 386 18.81 -16.16 9.74
C LEU A 386 17.79 -15.93 10.85
N ILE A 387 17.23 -14.72 10.91
CA ILE A 387 16.10 -14.36 11.79
C ILE A 387 14.78 -14.84 11.14
N GLY A 388 14.76 -16.15 10.84
CA GLY A 388 13.79 -16.82 9.98
C GLY A 388 14.14 -16.67 8.51
N SER A 389 13.79 -17.66 7.68
CA SER A 389 14.13 -17.65 6.24
C SER A 389 13.65 -16.39 5.51
N LYS A 390 12.50 -15.83 5.88
CA LYS A 390 11.95 -14.58 5.33
C LYS A 390 12.92 -13.38 5.43
N GLU A 391 13.73 -13.32 6.48
CA GLU A 391 14.75 -12.28 6.63
C GLU A 391 15.85 -12.44 5.58
N GLY A 392 16.42 -13.65 5.43
CA GLY A 392 17.41 -13.93 4.38
C GLY A 392 16.86 -13.73 2.97
N ILE A 393 15.62 -14.17 2.71
CA ILE A 393 14.90 -13.96 1.44
C ILE A 393 14.72 -12.46 1.14
N GLY A 394 14.43 -11.66 2.17
CA GLY A 394 14.33 -10.22 2.05
C GLY A 394 15.68 -9.56 1.77
N HIS A 395 16.71 -9.97 2.51
CA HIS A 395 18.03 -9.34 2.49
C HIS A 395 18.88 -9.71 1.28
N ILE A 396 18.73 -10.92 0.73
CA ILE A 396 19.52 -11.35 -0.43
C ILE A 396 19.30 -10.46 -1.65
N ALA A 397 18.11 -9.86 -1.81
CA ALA A 397 17.85 -8.91 -2.87
C ALA A 397 18.75 -7.67 -2.77
N PHE A 398 19.04 -7.16 -1.57
CA PHE A 398 19.96 -6.03 -1.38
C PHE A 398 21.43 -6.38 -1.65
N ALA A 399 21.77 -7.67 -1.73
CA ALA A 399 23.12 -8.13 -2.04
C ALA A 399 23.37 -8.29 -3.55
N PHE A 400 22.32 -8.51 -4.34
CA PHE A 400 22.43 -8.96 -5.73
C PHE A 400 21.59 -8.20 -6.76
N VAL A 401 20.70 -7.29 -6.33
CA VAL A 401 19.80 -6.55 -7.21
C VAL A 401 20.07 -5.05 -7.06
N ASP A 402 20.56 -4.43 -8.13
CA ASP A 402 20.67 -2.98 -8.22
C ASP A 402 19.37 -2.34 -8.76
N PRO A 403 19.18 -1.02 -8.58
CA PRO A 403 18.08 -0.31 -9.22
C PRO A 403 18.07 -0.49 -10.75
N GLY A 404 17.00 -1.07 -11.26
CA GLY A 404 16.83 -1.36 -12.69
C GLY A 404 17.15 -2.81 -13.09
N ASP A 405 17.74 -3.60 -12.20
CA ASP A 405 17.91 -5.05 -12.39
C ASP A 405 16.58 -5.80 -12.28
N GLU A 406 16.59 -7.05 -12.71
CA GLU A 406 15.43 -7.94 -12.78
C GLU A 406 15.67 -9.22 -11.97
N ALA A 407 14.60 -9.78 -11.41
CA ALA A 407 14.62 -11.12 -10.81
C ALA A 407 13.41 -11.93 -11.29
N LEU A 408 13.66 -13.18 -11.71
CA LEU A 408 12.62 -14.12 -12.12
C LEU A 408 11.92 -14.67 -10.87
N ILE A 409 10.61 -14.46 -10.78
CA ILE A 409 9.76 -14.83 -9.64
C ILE A 409 8.69 -15.82 -10.12
N PRO A 410 8.52 -17.00 -9.48
CA PRO A 410 7.45 -17.94 -9.81
C PRO A 410 6.07 -17.28 -9.84
N ASP A 411 5.28 -17.59 -10.86
CA ASP A 411 3.88 -17.19 -11.00
C ASP A 411 3.01 -18.41 -11.30
N PRO A 412 2.26 -18.94 -10.31
CA PRO A 412 2.10 -18.43 -8.93
C PRO A 412 3.34 -18.65 -8.04
N GLY A 413 3.53 -17.79 -7.02
CA GLY A 413 4.64 -17.91 -6.08
C GLY A 413 4.47 -17.08 -4.80
N TYR A 414 5.35 -17.31 -3.82
CA TYR A 414 5.30 -16.58 -2.56
C TYR A 414 5.57 -15.07 -2.76
N PRO A 415 4.69 -14.15 -2.32
CA PRO A 415 4.79 -12.73 -2.70
C PRO A 415 6.07 -12.02 -2.25
N VAL A 416 6.75 -12.55 -1.23
CA VAL A 416 7.91 -11.89 -0.63
C VAL A 416 9.08 -11.80 -1.61
N TYR A 417 9.24 -12.76 -2.52
CA TYR A 417 10.31 -12.72 -3.52
C TYR A 417 10.20 -11.47 -4.41
N GLY A 418 8.98 -11.16 -4.88
CA GLY A 418 8.75 -9.95 -5.66
C GLY A 418 8.79 -8.67 -4.82
N VAL A 419 8.40 -8.71 -3.55
CA VAL A 419 8.46 -7.55 -2.64
C VAL A 419 9.91 -7.19 -2.31
N SER A 420 10.78 -8.16 -2.04
CA SER A 420 12.19 -7.92 -1.74
C SER A 420 12.93 -7.33 -2.93
N THR A 421 12.68 -7.85 -4.14
CA THR A 421 13.21 -7.28 -5.39
C THR A 421 12.82 -5.80 -5.55
N ARG A 422 11.56 -5.43 -5.32
CA ARG A 422 11.10 -4.03 -5.40
C ARG A 422 11.74 -3.15 -4.32
N LEU A 423 11.91 -3.66 -3.10
CA LEU A 423 12.57 -2.94 -2.01
C LEU A 423 14.04 -2.62 -2.32
N ALA A 424 14.74 -3.50 -3.05
CA ALA A 424 16.09 -3.28 -3.56
C ALA A 424 16.14 -2.29 -4.73
N GLY A 425 15.00 -2.00 -5.37
CA GLY A 425 14.88 -1.13 -6.55
C GLY A 425 14.86 -1.87 -7.89
N GLY A 426 14.83 -3.20 -7.85
CA GLY A 426 14.70 -4.04 -9.04
C GLY A 426 13.24 -4.29 -9.46
N THR A 427 13.10 -4.99 -10.57
CA THR A 427 11.83 -5.34 -11.20
C THR A 427 11.61 -6.86 -11.14
N PRO A 428 10.58 -7.36 -10.45
CA PRO A 428 10.22 -8.78 -10.51
C PRO A 428 9.60 -9.10 -11.88
N ILE A 429 10.14 -10.12 -12.54
CA ILE A 429 9.68 -10.65 -13.81
C ILE A 429 9.04 -12.01 -13.57
N SER A 430 7.90 -12.28 -14.19
CA SER A 430 7.17 -13.55 -14.03
C SER A 430 8.00 -14.71 -14.62
N LEU A 431 8.26 -15.73 -13.80
CA LEU A 431 8.70 -17.06 -14.22
C LEU A 431 7.45 -17.93 -14.37
N PRO A 432 7.07 -18.33 -15.60
CA PRO A 432 5.86 -19.11 -15.81
C PRO A 432 5.92 -20.47 -15.09
N MET A 433 4.87 -20.77 -14.31
CA MET A 433 4.65 -22.06 -13.67
C MET A 433 3.34 -22.66 -14.21
N PRO A 434 3.33 -23.29 -15.40
CA PRO A 434 2.10 -23.79 -16.01
C PRO A 434 1.44 -24.91 -15.18
N GLU A 435 0.11 -24.84 -15.05
CA GLU A 435 -0.69 -25.87 -14.34
C GLU A 435 -0.55 -27.25 -14.98
N ASP A 436 -0.60 -27.32 -16.32
CA ASP A 436 -0.56 -28.58 -17.08
C ASP A 436 0.74 -29.37 -16.86
N ASP A 437 1.84 -28.67 -16.49
CA ASP A 437 3.13 -29.28 -16.13
C ASP A 437 3.30 -29.40 -14.60
N GLY A 438 2.21 -29.36 -13.84
CA GLY A 438 2.22 -29.53 -12.38
C GLY A 438 2.84 -28.36 -11.62
N PHE A 439 2.82 -27.15 -12.20
CA PHE A 439 3.45 -25.95 -11.66
C PHE A 439 4.97 -26.12 -11.42
N LEU A 440 5.66 -26.78 -12.36
CA LEU A 440 7.12 -26.75 -12.49
C LEU A 440 7.57 -25.53 -13.31
N PRO A 441 8.83 -25.06 -13.18
CA PRO A 441 9.27 -23.86 -13.88
C PRO A 441 9.45 -24.13 -15.37
N ASP A 442 8.80 -23.31 -16.21
CA ASP A 442 9.06 -23.28 -17.65
C ASP A 442 10.26 -22.36 -17.93
N LEU A 443 11.46 -22.96 -17.87
CA LEU A 443 12.73 -22.26 -18.08
C LEU A 443 12.91 -21.81 -19.54
N ASP A 444 12.29 -22.50 -20.50
CA ASP A 444 12.41 -22.16 -21.92
C ASP A 444 11.56 -20.92 -22.27
N ALA A 445 10.45 -20.71 -21.56
CA ALA A 445 9.62 -19.51 -21.67
C ALA A 445 10.08 -18.35 -20.76
N ALA A 446 11.11 -18.54 -19.94
CA ALA A 446 11.60 -17.51 -19.03
C ALA A 446 12.23 -16.34 -19.81
N ASN A 447 11.77 -15.12 -19.53
CA ASN A 447 12.30 -13.92 -20.18
C ASN A 447 13.58 -13.42 -19.47
N VAL A 448 14.73 -13.96 -19.88
CA VAL A 448 16.04 -13.54 -19.38
C VAL A 448 16.57 -12.36 -20.20
N THR A 449 17.04 -11.33 -19.52
CA THR A 449 17.74 -10.19 -20.12
C THR A 449 19.10 -9.98 -19.42
N GLU A 450 19.95 -9.11 -19.97
CA GLU A 450 21.22 -8.72 -19.31
C GLU A 450 21.03 -8.11 -17.91
N ARG A 451 19.81 -7.66 -17.60
CA ARG A 451 19.41 -7.09 -16.31
C ARG A 451 18.95 -8.16 -15.33
N THR A 452 18.67 -9.38 -15.78
CA THR A 452 18.25 -10.47 -14.89
C THR A 452 19.44 -10.92 -14.04
N LYS A 453 19.28 -10.92 -12.71
CA LYS A 453 20.36 -11.27 -11.76
C LYS A 453 20.07 -12.51 -10.93
N ALA A 454 18.80 -12.86 -10.77
CA ALA A 454 18.42 -13.98 -9.93
C ALA A 454 17.16 -14.68 -10.45
N ILE A 455 17.03 -15.95 -10.08
CA ILE A 455 15.85 -16.78 -10.29
C ILE A 455 15.44 -17.41 -8.97
N TRP A 456 14.16 -17.28 -8.62
CA TRP A 456 13.57 -17.90 -7.43
C TRP A 456 12.86 -19.20 -7.77
N LEU A 457 13.02 -20.21 -6.92
CA LEU A 457 12.23 -21.44 -6.89
C LEU A 457 11.78 -21.74 -5.45
N ASN A 458 10.68 -22.49 -5.29
CA ASN A 458 10.18 -22.90 -3.99
C ASN A 458 9.52 -24.28 -4.07
N PHE A 459 10.19 -25.30 -3.55
CA PHE A 459 9.67 -26.67 -3.50
C PHE A 459 9.95 -27.37 -2.16
N PRO A 460 8.96 -28.07 -1.57
CA PRO A 460 7.54 -28.05 -1.90
C PRO A 460 6.94 -26.64 -1.85
N SER A 461 6.03 -26.36 -2.79
CA SER A 461 5.63 -25.00 -3.12
C SER A 461 4.60 -24.39 -2.16
N ASN A 462 4.74 -23.07 -1.98
CA ASN A 462 3.71 -22.15 -1.53
C ASN A 462 3.42 -21.14 -2.67
N PRO A 463 2.22 -21.17 -3.29
CA PRO A 463 0.99 -21.73 -2.75
C PRO A 463 0.59 -23.12 -3.30
N THR A 464 1.20 -23.58 -4.40
CA THR A 464 0.63 -24.62 -5.25
C THR A 464 0.74 -26.04 -4.67
N ALA A 465 1.54 -26.22 -3.62
CA ALA A 465 1.92 -27.53 -3.08
C ALA A 465 2.60 -28.47 -4.11
N ALA A 466 3.02 -27.92 -5.25
CA ALA A 466 3.84 -28.62 -6.23
C ALA A 466 5.16 -29.08 -5.62
N VAL A 467 5.69 -30.16 -6.17
CA VAL A 467 6.95 -30.79 -5.75
C VAL A 467 7.87 -30.92 -6.96
N ALA A 468 9.17 -30.97 -6.72
CA ALA A 468 10.19 -31.06 -7.76
C ALA A 468 11.08 -32.27 -7.51
N ASP A 469 11.54 -32.91 -8.58
CA ASP A 469 12.57 -33.94 -8.50
C ASP A 469 13.98 -33.32 -8.62
N LEU A 470 15.01 -34.16 -8.48
CA LEU A 470 16.40 -33.70 -8.61
C LEU A 470 16.70 -33.18 -10.03
N ALA A 471 16.11 -33.78 -11.06
CA ALA A 471 16.30 -33.36 -12.46
C ALA A 471 15.80 -31.92 -12.70
N THR A 472 14.73 -31.51 -12.02
CA THR A 472 14.26 -30.12 -12.03
C THR A 472 15.33 -29.17 -11.50
N PHE A 473 15.99 -29.52 -10.40
CA PHE A 473 17.07 -28.70 -9.85
C PHE A 473 18.34 -28.72 -10.71
N GLU A 474 18.69 -29.87 -11.31
CA GLU A 474 19.80 -29.96 -12.27
C GLU A 474 19.60 -29.03 -13.47
N ARG A 475 18.38 -29.00 -14.03
CA ARG A 475 18.01 -28.07 -15.10
C ARG A 475 18.08 -26.61 -14.65
N ALA A 476 17.54 -26.30 -13.47
CA ALA A 476 17.57 -24.93 -12.93
C ALA A 476 19.00 -24.45 -12.66
N THR A 477 19.86 -25.32 -12.13
CA THR A 477 21.28 -25.02 -11.92
C THR A 477 22.00 -24.78 -13.25
N ALA A 478 21.79 -25.65 -14.24
CA ALA A 478 22.38 -25.46 -15.57
C ALA A 478 21.94 -24.14 -16.21
N PHE A 479 20.64 -23.83 -16.15
CA PHE A 479 20.07 -22.57 -16.64
C PHE A 479 20.65 -21.35 -15.92
N ALA A 480 20.75 -21.39 -14.59
CA ALA A 480 21.34 -20.30 -13.82
C ALA A 480 22.80 -20.05 -14.20
N ARG A 481 23.58 -21.12 -14.44
CA ARG A 481 24.96 -21.00 -14.90
C ARG A 481 25.07 -20.46 -16.32
N GLU A 482 24.21 -20.91 -17.23
CA GLU A 482 24.19 -20.46 -18.63
C GLU A 482 23.93 -18.94 -18.74
N HIS A 483 23.12 -18.40 -17.83
CA HIS A 483 22.68 -17.02 -17.85
C HIS A 483 23.33 -16.13 -16.77
N ASP A 484 24.36 -16.61 -16.08
CA ASP A 484 25.04 -15.89 -14.98
C ASP A 484 24.06 -15.39 -13.88
N LEU A 485 23.08 -16.22 -13.52
CA LEU A 485 22.05 -15.92 -12.51
C LEU A 485 22.37 -16.56 -11.16
N LEU A 486 22.00 -15.87 -10.07
CA LEU A 486 21.91 -16.48 -8.75
C LEU A 486 20.62 -17.30 -8.63
N LEU A 487 20.73 -18.61 -8.39
CA LEU A 487 19.60 -19.50 -8.12
C LEU A 487 19.25 -19.47 -6.64
N LEU A 488 18.03 -19.01 -6.33
CA LEU A 488 17.53 -18.86 -4.97
C LEU A 488 16.41 -19.88 -4.74
N HIS A 489 16.65 -20.85 -3.87
CA HIS A 489 15.68 -21.89 -3.55
C HIS A 489 15.14 -21.72 -2.13
N ASP A 490 13.83 -21.54 -1.97
CA ASP A 490 13.16 -21.57 -0.67
C ASP A 490 12.68 -23.00 -0.36
N ALA A 491 13.33 -23.65 0.60
CA ALA A 491 13.08 -25.03 1.01
C ALA A 491 12.30 -25.13 2.34
N ALA A 492 11.48 -24.13 2.67
CA ALA A 492 10.77 -24.04 3.96
C ALA A 492 9.86 -25.23 4.30
N TYR A 493 9.46 -26.04 3.31
CA TYR A 493 8.53 -27.17 3.46
C TYR A 493 9.19 -28.53 3.18
N SER A 494 10.52 -28.60 3.11
CA SER A 494 11.29 -29.81 2.72
C SER A 494 11.01 -31.06 3.57
N GLU A 495 10.55 -30.90 4.81
CA GLU A 495 10.18 -32.02 5.71
C GLU A 495 8.67 -32.32 5.74
N ILE A 496 7.83 -31.46 5.17
CA ILE A 496 6.39 -31.68 5.07
C ILE A 496 6.12 -32.36 3.73
N THR A 497 6.27 -33.68 3.72
CA THR A 497 6.16 -34.54 2.54
C THR A 497 5.31 -35.78 2.86
N PHE A 498 4.70 -36.35 1.83
CA PHE A 498 3.68 -37.41 1.95
C PHE A 498 3.93 -38.54 0.95
N ASP A 499 3.28 -39.69 1.21
CA ASP A 499 3.22 -40.83 0.28
C ASP A 499 4.58 -41.31 -0.24
N GLY A 500 5.61 -41.23 0.62
CA GLY A 500 6.98 -41.68 0.32
C GLY A 500 7.78 -40.72 -0.57
N TYR A 501 7.22 -39.58 -0.98
CA TYR A 501 8.01 -38.54 -1.63
C TYR A 501 9.04 -37.97 -0.64
N VAL A 502 10.27 -37.82 -1.11
CA VAL A 502 11.37 -37.23 -0.36
C VAL A 502 11.85 -36.01 -1.13
N ALA A 503 11.65 -34.82 -0.57
CA ALA A 503 12.07 -33.59 -1.23
C ALA A 503 13.59 -33.58 -1.43
N PRO A 504 14.09 -33.30 -2.65
CA PRO A 504 15.51 -33.05 -2.87
C PRO A 504 15.89 -31.63 -2.40
N SER A 505 17.18 -31.43 -2.14
CA SER A 505 17.77 -30.11 -1.99
C SER A 505 18.32 -29.66 -3.35
N VAL A 506 18.23 -28.37 -3.66
CA VAL A 506 18.88 -27.81 -4.87
C VAL A 506 20.40 -28.04 -4.83
N LEU A 507 20.99 -28.13 -3.64
CA LEU A 507 22.42 -28.34 -3.44
C LEU A 507 22.86 -29.78 -3.72
N GLN A 508 21.94 -30.70 -4.01
CA GLN A 508 22.26 -32.02 -4.56
C GLN A 508 22.58 -31.97 -6.06
N ALA A 509 22.10 -30.95 -6.78
CA ALA A 509 22.38 -30.81 -8.20
C ALA A 509 23.88 -30.52 -8.42
N GLN A 510 24.41 -31.06 -9.51
CA GLN A 510 25.82 -30.87 -9.87
C GLN A 510 26.12 -29.38 -10.05
N ASP A 511 27.26 -28.92 -9.51
CA ASP A 511 27.74 -27.54 -9.62
C ASP A 511 26.80 -26.47 -9.01
N ALA A 512 25.77 -26.89 -8.25
CA ALA A 512 24.82 -25.99 -7.62
C ALA A 512 25.47 -25.05 -6.61
N LYS A 513 26.51 -25.50 -5.89
CA LYS A 513 27.20 -24.67 -4.90
C LYS A 513 27.92 -23.46 -5.49
N ASP A 514 28.11 -23.39 -6.80
CA ASP A 514 28.70 -22.21 -7.44
C ASP A 514 27.67 -21.07 -7.55
N VAL A 515 26.40 -21.40 -7.80
CA VAL A 515 25.36 -20.44 -8.20
C VAL A 515 24.09 -20.46 -7.35
N ALA A 516 23.96 -21.38 -6.40
CA ALA A 516 22.73 -21.56 -5.65
C ALA A 516 22.85 -21.19 -4.17
N VAL A 517 21.78 -20.63 -3.63
CA VAL A 517 21.53 -20.49 -2.18
C VAL A 517 20.18 -21.13 -1.87
N GLU A 518 20.19 -22.07 -0.94
CA GLU A 518 18.99 -22.69 -0.37
C GLU A 518 18.66 -22.09 1.00
N PHE A 519 17.42 -21.64 1.16
CA PHE A 519 16.89 -21.12 2.41
C PHE A 519 16.10 -22.21 3.13
N GLY A 520 16.63 -22.66 4.27
CA GLY A 520 15.93 -23.57 5.17
C GLY A 520 15.26 -22.84 6.33
N SER A 521 14.25 -23.49 6.93
CA SER A 521 13.45 -22.90 7.99
C SER A 521 13.02 -23.96 9.01
N ALA A 522 13.18 -23.66 10.30
CA ALA A 522 12.60 -24.52 11.35
C ALA A 522 11.11 -24.24 11.57
N SER A 523 10.57 -23.19 10.94
CA SER A 523 9.23 -22.68 11.20
C SER A 523 8.14 -23.74 10.98
N LYS A 524 8.27 -24.54 9.91
CA LYS A 524 7.23 -25.48 9.47
C LYS A 524 7.55 -26.91 9.90
N SER A 525 8.80 -27.32 9.77
CA SER A 525 9.26 -28.67 10.13
C SER A 525 9.26 -28.95 11.64
N TYR A 526 9.39 -27.92 12.48
CA TYR A 526 9.49 -28.09 13.94
C TYR A 526 8.53 -27.17 14.70
N ASN A 527 7.49 -26.65 14.04
CA ASN A 527 6.51 -25.73 14.63
C ASN A 527 7.16 -24.54 15.37
N MET A 528 8.19 -23.94 14.76
CA MET A 528 8.98 -22.85 15.35
C MET A 528 8.68 -21.48 14.71
N THR A 529 7.45 -21.22 14.26
CA THR A 529 7.09 -19.98 13.54
C THR A 529 7.40 -18.72 14.35
N GLY A 530 7.02 -18.69 15.64
CA GLY A 530 7.29 -17.57 16.54
C GLY A 530 8.74 -17.41 16.99
N TRP A 531 9.58 -18.44 16.80
CA TRP A 531 10.98 -18.46 17.24
C TRP A 531 11.90 -17.74 16.26
N ARG A 532 11.45 -17.55 15.01
CA ARG A 532 12.15 -16.79 13.98
C ARG A 532 13.55 -17.33 13.67
N ILE A 533 13.70 -18.63 13.41
CA ILE A 533 15.00 -19.22 13.04
C ILE A 533 14.93 -19.93 11.68
N GLY A 534 15.96 -19.70 10.87
CA GLY A 534 16.21 -20.34 9.59
C GLY A 534 17.69 -20.24 9.24
N TRP A 535 18.06 -20.69 8.04
CA TRP A 535 19.43 -20.64 7.55
C TRP A 535 19.47 -20.41 6.04
N ALA A 536 20.56 -19.83 5.56
CA ALA A 536 20.96 -19.86 4.15
C ALA A 536 22.15 -20.81 4.02
N ALA A 537 22.15 -21.66 2.98
CA ALA A 537 23.23 -22.58 2.68
C ALA A 537 23.52 -22.63 1.17
N GLY A 538 24.78 -22.82 0.78
CA GLY A 538 25.17 -22.94 -0.64
C GLY A 538 26.39 -22.09 -0.96
N SER A 539 26.33 -21.33 -2.06
CA SER A 539 27.46 -20.54 -2.58
C SER A 539 28.12 -19.66 -1.52
N ALA A 540 29.40 -19.96 -1.22
CA ALA A 540 30.18 -19.23 -0.24
C ALA A 540 30.29 -17.73 -0.57
N GLU A 541 30.31 -17.38 -1.85
CA GLU A 541 30.28 -16.00 -2.31
C GLU A 541 28.95 -15.33 -1.99
N ALA A 542 27.83 -15.99 -2.28
CA ALA A 542 26.51 -15.46 -1.98
C ALA A 542 26.22 -15.36 -0.48
N ILE A 543 26.67 -16.34 0.30
CA ILE A 543 26.59 -16.30 1.77
C ILE A 543 27.42 -15.14 2.32
N ARG A 544 28.63 -14.91 1.81
CA ARG A 544 29.47 -13.75 2.19
C ARG A 544 28.78 -12.43 1.85
N ALA A 545 28.20 -12.30 0.66
CA ALA A 545 27.49 -11.08 0.24
C ALA A 545 26.26 -10.80 1.12
N LEU A 546 25.45 -11.82 1.43
CA LEU A 546 24.35 -11.72 2.39
C LEU A 546 24.85 -11.30 3.77
N GLY A 547 26.00 -11.81 4.20
CA GLY A 547 26.63 -11.44 5.47
C GLY A 547 27.01 -9.97 5.55
N VAL A 548 27.49 -9.37 4.45
CA VAL A 548 27.75 -7.93 4.38
C VAL A 548 26.46 -7.14 4.60
N VAL A 549 25.35 -7.53 3.98
CA VAL A 549 24.05 -6.87 4.20
C VAL A 549 23.62 -7.00 5.66
N LYS A 550 23.63 -8.22 6.21
CA LYS A 550 23.15 -8.48 7.57
C LYS A 550 23.96 -7.76 8.65
N THR A 551 25.28 -7.73 8.53
CA THR A 551 26.15 -7.00 9.49
C THR A 551 25.85 -5.51 9.58
N ASN A 552 25.14 -4.95 8.60
CA ASN A 552 24.71 -3.55 8.57
C ASN A 552 23.23 -3.34 8.92
N LEU A 553 22.42 -4.39 9.03
CA LEU A 553 20.96 -4.30 9.24
C LEU A 553 20.49 -4.95 10.55
N ASP A 554 21.16 -6.00 11.01
CA ASP A 554 20.81 -6.72 12.23
C ASP A 554 22.05 -7.13 13.03
N SER A 555 21.84 -7.67 14.24
CA SER A 555 22.92 -8.10 15.15
C SER A 555 23.02 -9.63 15.28
N GLY A 556 22.51 -10.37 14.29
CA GLY A 556 22.40 -11.83 14.31
C GLY A 556 21.23 -12.36 15.13
N GLN A 557 20.95 -13.66 14.96
CA GLN A 557 19.91 -14.36 15.73
C GLN A 557 20.42 -14.72 17.12
N SER A 558 19.57 -14.59 18.14
CA SER A 558 19.79 -15.02 19.52
C SER A 558 20.46 -16.40 19.60
N THR A 559 21.57 -16.46 20.35
CA THR A 559 22.29 -17.71 20.61
C THR A 559 21.40 -18.74 21.31
N ALA A 560 20.47 -18.31 22.17
CA ALA A 560 19.54 -19.22 22.82
C ALA A 560 18.59 -19.90 21.82
N ILE A 561 18.04 -19.12 20.89
CA ILE A 561 17.18 -19.64 19.82
C ILE A 561 17.96 -20.56 18.89
N GLN A 562 19.23 -20.24 18.60
CA GLN A 562 20.11 -21.09 17.82
C GLN A 562 20.34 -22.45 18.49
N ARG A 563 20.57 -22.51 19.82
CA ARG A 563 20.69 -23.78 20.55
C ARG A 563 19.40 -24.60 20.52
N ALA A 564 18.24 -23.95 20.65
CA ALA A 564 16.96 -24.63 20.48
C ALA A 564 16.84 -25.25 19.07
N ALA A 565 17.25 -24.52 18.04
CA ALA A 565 17.24 -25.04 16.66
C ALA A 565 18.28 -26.14 16.42
N VAL A 566 19.42 -26.13 17.10
CA VAL A 566 20.37 -27.27 17.11
C VAL A 566 19.66 -28.53 17.62
N ALA A 567 18.93 -28.43 18.72
CA ALA A 567 18.15 -29.55 19.27
C ALA A 567 17.04 -30.02 18.32
N ALA A 568 16.46 -29.12 17.52
CA ALA A 568 15.48 -29.47 16.50
C ALA A 568 16.13 -30.28 15.36
N LEU A 569 17.22 -29.79 14.76
CA LEU A 569 17.91 -30.43 13.63
C LEU A 569 18.60 -31.75 13.97
N ALA A 570 19.01 -31.91 15.24
CA ALA A 570 19.56 -33.13 15.80
C ALA A 570 18.51 -34.01 16.49
N GLY A 571 17.24 -33.57 16.49
CA GLY A 571 16.14 -34.26 17.15
C GLY A 571 15.80 -35.61 16.50
N PRO A 572 14.96 -36.41 17.17
CA PRO A 572 14.58 -37.72 16.67
C PRO A 572 13.59 -37.61 15.48
N GLU A 573 13.71 -38.54 14.53
CA GLU A 573 12.92 -38.54 13.28
C GLU A 573 11.43 -38.81 13.52
N ASP A 574 11.07 -39.47 14.63
CA ASP A 574 9.70 -39.79 15.00
C ASP A 574 8.81 -38.55 15.17
N GLN A 575 9.39 -37.41 15.56
CA GLN A 575 8.70 -36.12 15.62
C GLN A 575 8.27 -35.65 14.23
N LEU A 576 9.14 -35.80 13.23
CA LEU A 576 8.82 -35.46 11.84
C LEU A 576 7.81 -36.46 11.25
N ASP A 577 7.92 -37.75 11.60
CA ASP A 577 6.93 -38.75 11.20
C ASP A 577 5.52 -38.42 11.72
N GLN A 578 5.41 -38.01 12.99
CA GLN A 578 4.13 -37.59 13.59
C GLN A 578 3.56 -36.32 12.93
N LEU A 579 4.43 -35.36 12.60
CA LEU A 579 4.08 -34.15 11.87
C LEU A 579 3.53 -34.49 10.48
N ARG A 580 4.29 -35.29 9.70
CA ARG A 580 3.91 -35.76 8.36
C ARG A 580 2.59 -36.53 8.40
N ALA A 581 2.43 -37.45 9.33
CA ALA A 581 1.19 -38.22 9.49
C ALA A 581 -0.02 -37.32 9.79
N THR A 582 0.16 -36.27 10.59
CA THR A 582 -0.92 -35.32 10.90
C THR A 582 -1.32 -34.51 9.67
N TYR A 583 -0.35 -33.90 8.99
CA TYR A 583 -0.67 -33.15 7.77
C TYR A 583 -1.19 -34.04 6.63
N GLN A 584 -0.76 -35.30 6.54
CA GLN A 584 -1.29 -36.25 5.58
C GLN A 584 -2.78 -36.52 5.82
N ARG A 585 -3.19 -36.83 7.07
CA ARG A 585 -4.62 -37.00 7.40
C ARG A 585 -5.45 -35.77 7.07
N ARG A 586 -4.92 -34.57 7.37
CA ARG A 586 -5.58 -33.30 7.08
C ARG A 586 -5.70 -33.01 5.58
N ARG A 587 -4.64 -33.28 4.82
CA ARG A 587 -4.63 -33.22 3.36
C ARG A 587 -5.71 -34.13 2.79
N ASP A 588 -5.73 -35.38 3.23
CA ASP A 588 -6.66 -36.41 2.73
C ASP A 588 -8.11 -36.04 3.01
N LEU A 589 -8.39 -35.44 4.17
CA LEU A 589 -9.71 -34.90 4.51
C LEU A 589 -10.13 -33.77 3.57
N VAL A 590 -9.27 -32.77 3.35
CA VAL A 590 -9.57 -31.62 2.47
C VAL A 590 -9.77 -32.10 1.03
N VAL A 591 -8.82 -32.88 0.49
CA VAL A 591 -8.89 -33.40 -0.88
C VAL A 591 -10.09 -34.32 -1.06
N GLY A 592 -10.36 -35.22 -0.11
CA GLY A 592 -11.51 -36.12 -0.16
C GLY A 592 -12.83 -35.37 -0.14
N THR A 593 -12.94 -34.32 0.67
CA THR A 593 -14.14 -33.46 0.73
C THR A 593 -14.36 -32.74 -0.60
N LEU A 594 -13.35 -32.07 -1.13
CA LEU A 594 -13.46 -31.32 -2.39
C LEU A 594 -13.77 -32.26 -3.56
N ASN A 595 -13.13 -33.42 -3.64
CA ASN A 595 -13.43 -34.41 -4.68
C ASN A 595 -14.86 -34.98 -4.55
N GLY A 596 -15.37 -35.14 -3.32
CA GLY A 596 -16.77 -35.50 -3.07
C GLY A 596 -17.77 -34.46 -3.57
N LEU A 597 -17.35 -33.19 -3.69
CA LEU A 597 -18.14 -32.08 -4.23
C LEU A 597 -17.98 -31.88 -5.74
N GLY A 598 -17.27 -32.78 -6.43
CA GLY A 598 -17.13 -32.77 -7.89
C GLY A 598 -15.78 -32.30 -8.42
N TRP A 599 -14.83 -31.92 -7.56
CA TRP A 599 -13.45 -31.67 -7.99
C TRP A 599 -12.72 -32.97 -8.37
N SER A 600 -11.61 -32.84 -9.09
CA SER A 600 -10.72 -33.94 -9.47
C SER A 600 -9.27 -33.67 -9.05
N LEU A 601 -9.08 -33.32 -7.77
CA LEU A 601 -7.77 -33.02 -7.20
C LEU A 601 -6.96 -34.29 -6.99
N LYS A 602 -5.68 -34.23 -7.42
CA LYS A 602 -4.66 -35.18 -6.99
C LYS A 602 -4.15 -34.74 -5.61
N PRO A 603 -4.02 -35.65 -4.61
CA PRO A 603 -3.42 -35.29 -3.33
C PRO A 603 -1.99 -34.74 -3.52
N PRO A 604 -1.66 -33.55 -3.01
CA PRO A 604 -0.31 -33.02 -3.11
C PRO A 604 0.68 -33.89 -2.31
N LEU A 605 1.92 -33.97 -2.79
CA LEU A 605 2.98 -34.80 -2.18
C LEU A 605 3.83 -34.05 -1.13
N GLY A 606 3.61 -32.74 -0.96
CA GLY A 606 4.27 -31.98 0.08
C GLY A 606 3.63 -30.62 0.34
N SER A 607 4.26 -29.84 1.22
CA SER A 607 3.73 -28.58 1.77
C SER A 607 2.57 -28.77 2.75
N CYS A 608 2.17 -27.70 3.42
CA CYS A 608 1.01 -27.69 4.33
C CYS A 608 -0.23 -27.06 3.68
N TYR A 609 -0.34 -27.16 2.36
CA TYR A 609 -1.41 -26.55 1.57
C TYR A 609 -2.09 -27.53 0.62
N VAL A 610 -3.34 -27.22 0.28
CA VAL A 610 -4.04 -27.76 -0.89
C VAL A 610 -4.39 -26.59 -1.80
N TRP A 611 -4.01 -26.69 -3.07
CA TRP A 611 -4.30 -25.72 -4.11
C TRP A 611 -5.43 -26.26 -4.98
N ALA A 612 -6.56 -25.55 -5.03
CA ALA A 612 -7.77 -26.03 -5.70
C ALA A 612 -8.32 -24.95 -6.64
N PRO A 613 -8.82 -25.33 -7.83
CA PRO A 613 -9.51 -24.41 -8.71
C PRO A 613 -10.82 -23.95 -8.06
N VAL A 614 -11.25 -22.74 -8.36
CA VAL A 614 -12.56 -22.23 -7.94
C VAL A 614 -13.69 -22.85 -8.76
N ALA A 615 -14.92 -22.72 -8.27
CA ALA A 615 -16.09 -23.17 -9.02
C ALA A 615 -16.29 -22.33 -10.30
N GLU A 616 -16.91 -22.92 -11.31
CA GLU A 616 -17.15 -22.26 -12.60
C GLU A 616 -17.93 -20.95 -12.42
N GLY A 617 -17.45 -19.87 -13.05
CA GLY A 617 -18.04 -18.54 -12.96
C GLY A 617 -17.53 -17.66 -11.82
N ASP A 618 -16.72 -18.19 -10.89
CA ASP A 618 -16.06 -17.39 -9.85
C ASP A 618 -14.65 -16.94 -10.25
N THR A 619 -14.25 -15.80 -9.69
CA THR A 619 -12.84 -15.44 -9.50
C THR A 619 -12.31 -16.02 -8.19
N SER A 620 -10.99 -16.07 -8.02
CA SER A 620 -10.31 -16.42 -6.76
C SER A 620 -10.85 -15.62 -5.57
N ALA A 621 -11.00 -14.31 -5.73
CA ALA A 621 -11.45 -13.41 -4.67
C ALA A 621 -12.93 -13.62 -4.35
N SER A 622 -13.81 -13.69 -5.37
CA SER A 622 -15.24 -13.91 -5.14
C SER A 622 -15.54 -15.27 -4.52
N PHE A 623 -14.79 -16.32 -4.89
CA PHE A 623 -14.95 -17.64 -4.27
C PHE A 623 -14.54 -17.63 -2.80
N ALA A 624 -13.39 -17.04 -2.48
CA ALA A 624 -12.92 -16.91 -1.10
C ALA A 624 -13.89 -16.09 -0.23
N ASP A 625 -14.40 -14.97 -0.77
CA ASP A 625 -15.38 -14.12 -0.08
C ASP A 625 -16.71 -14.85 0.11
N ARG A 626 -17.20 -15.58 -0.92
CA ARG A 626 -18.41 -16.39 -0.81
C ARG A 626 -18.28 -17.44 0.28
N LEU A 627 -17.16 -18.17 0.34
CA LEU A 627 -16.95 -19.17 1.40
C LEU A 627 -16.96 -18.51 2.78
N LEU A 628 -16.28 -17.39 2.96
CA LEU A 628 -16.26 -16.68 4.23
C LEU A 628 -17.66 -16.21 4.64
N ASP A 629 -18.41 -15.63 3.71
CA ASP A 629 -19.76 -15.09 3.98
C ASP A 629 -20.79 -16.18 4.27
N THR A 630 -20.73 -17.30 3.56
CA THR A 630 -21.74 -18.37 3.65
C THR A 630 -21.42 -19.41 4.71
N THR A 631 -20.14 -19.65 5.01
CA THR A 631 -19.71 -20.73 5.90
C THR A 631 -18.92 -20.26 7.13
N GLY A 632 -18.45 -19.02 7.14
CA GLY A 632 -17.45 -18.56 8.12
C GLY A 632 -16.07 -19.19 7.91
N VAL A 633 -15.83 -19.92 6.81
CA VAL A 633 -14.51 -20.50 6.49
C VAL A 633 -13.78 -19.60 5.51
N PHE A 634 -12.57 -19.18 5.88
CA PHE A 634 -11.73 -18.34 5.04
C PHE A 634 -10.63 -19.16 4.36
N VAL A 635 -10.42 -18.93 3.06
CA VAL A 635 -9.31 -19.49 2.26
C VAL A 635 -8.55 -18.37 1.57
N ALA A 636 -7.27 -18.56 1.26
CA ALA A 636 -6.50 -17.50 0.60
C ALA A 636 -6.80 -17.48 -0.91
N PRO A 637 -7.18 -16.32 -1.50
CA PRO A 637 -7.44 -16.21 -2.93
C PRO A 637 -6.14 -16.31 -3.72
N GLY A 638 -6.18 -17.07 -4.81
CA GLY A 638 -4.98 -17.43 -5.56
C GLY A 638 -4.32 -16.26 -6.30
N ASN A 639 -5.09 -15.28 -6.74
CA ASN A 639 -4.58 -14.04 -7.36
C ASN A 639 -3.62 -13.22 -6.48
N GLY A 640 -3.64 -13.46 -5.16
CA GLY A 640 -2.66 -12.91 -4.23
C GLY A 640 -1.23 -13.43 -4.44
N TYR A 641 -1.05 -14.53 -5.18
CA TYR A 641 0.22 -15.21 -5.42
C TYR A 641 0.76 -15.00 -6.84
N GLY A 642 0.10 -14.17 -7.65
CA GLY A 642 0.48 -13.92 -9.04
C GLY A 642 -0.72 -13.96 -9.98
N ALA A 643 -0.53 -13.50 -11.21
CA ALA A 643 -1.61 -13.43 -12.20
C ALA A 643 -2.11 -14.84 -12.58
N ARG A 644 -1.20 -15.81 -12.63
CA ARG A 644 -1.54 -17.23 -12.91
C ARG A 644 -2.14 -17.94 -11.70
N GLY A 645 -2.26 -17.25 -10.56
CA GLY A 645 -2.98 -17.75 -9.40
C GLY A 645 -4.49 -17.48 -9.46
N GLU A 646 -4.95 -16.63 -10.38
CA GLU A 646 -6.38 -16.42 -10.61
C GLU A 646 -7.06 -17.71 -11.06
N GLY A 647 -8.31 -17.93 -10.60
CA GLY A 647 -9.02 -19.20 -10.79
C GLY A 647 -8.70 -20.26 -9.74
N PHE A 648 -7.88 -19.96 -8.72
CA PHE A 648 -7.55 -20.89 -7.64
C PHE A 648 -7.74 -20.29 -6.24
N VAL A 649 -7.81 -21.16 -5.24
CA VAL A 649 -7.69 -20.83 -3.82
C VAL A 649 -6.74 -21.80 -3.10
N ARG A 650 -6.13 -21.31 -2.02
CA ARG A 650 -5.25 -22.11 -1.16
C ARG A 650 -5.91 -22.40 0.18
N PHE A 651 -6.00 -23.69 0.50
CA PHE A 651 -6.39 -24.20 1.81
C PHE A 651 -5.14 -24.50 2.64
N SER A 652 -5.04 -23.95 3.84
CA SER A 652 -4.03 -24.30 4.83
C SER A 652 -4.48 -25.51 5.65
N LEU A 653 -3.54 -26.41 5.93
CA LEU A 653 -3.75 -27.61 6.75
C LEU A 653 -3.34 -27.38 8.22
N THR A 654 -3.10 -26.13 8.62
CA THR A 654 -2.49 -25.77 9.91
C THR A 654 -3.53 -25.36 10.97
N VAL A 655 -4.67 -26.03 10.98
CA VAL A 655 -5.69 -25.87 12.05
C VAL A 655 -5.98 -27.24 12.68
N PRO A 656 -6.42 -27.28 13.95
CA PRO A 656 -6.74 -28.53 14.64
C PRO A 656 -7.69 -29.45 13.86
N ASP A 657 -7.55 -30.77 14.03
CA ASP A 657 -8.26 -31.79 13.23
C ASP A 657 -9.79 -31.63 13.30
N ASP A 658 -10.32 -31.29 14.49
CA ASP A 658 -11.74 -31.04 14.72
C ASP A 658 -12.22 -29.77 13.99
N ARG A 659 -11.44 -28.69 14.04
CA ARG A 659 -11.75 -27.43 13.33
C ARG A 659 -11.61 -27.58 11.82
N LEU A 660 -10.67 -28.39 11.33
CA LEU A 660 -10.56 -28.68 9.91
C LEU A 660 -11.76 -29.51 9.42
N ALA A 661 -12.15 -30.53 10.18
CA ALA A 661 -13.34 -31.34 9.88
C ALA A 661 -14.61 -30.50 9.87
N GLU A 662 -14.76 -29.61 10.85
CA GLU A 662 -15.87 -28.67 10.87
C GLU A 662 -15.85 -27.71 9.67
N ALA A 663 -14.70 -27.14 9.32
CA ALA A 663 -14.59 -26.31 8.13
C ALA A 663 -14.99 -27.05 6.86
N MET A 664 -14.55 -28.30 6.69
CA MET A 664 -14.88 -29.12 5.53
C MET A 664 -16.36 -29.51 5.50
N ASP A 665 -16.99 -29.79 6.64
CA ASP A 665 -18.44 -30.02 6.73
C ASP A 665 -19.25 -28.77 6.36
N ARG A 666 -18.85 -27.58 6.83
CA ARG A 666 -19.53 -26.32 6.49
C ARG A 666 -19.42 -26.03 4.98
N ILE A 667 -18.25 -26.23 4.39
CA ILE A 667 -18.04 -26.08 2.94
C ILE A 667 -18.86 -27.12 2.18
N GLY A 668 -18.85 -28.37 2.62
CA GLY A 668 -19.60 -29.45 1.98
C GLY A 668 -21.10 -29.16 1.92
N ARG A 669 -21.69 -28.64 3.00
CA ARG A 669 -23.11 -28.25 3.02
C ARG A 669 -23.45 -27.03 2.17
N ALA A 670 -22.50 -26.11 1.98
CA ALA A 670 -22.73 -24.88 1.24
C ALA A 670 -22.52 -25.04 -0.28
N LEU A 671 -21.74 -26.04 -0.70
CA LEU A 671 -21.39 -26.28 -2.11
C LEU A 671 -22.05 -27.53 -2.72
N ALA A 672 -22.65 -28.42 -1.91
CA ALA A 672 -23.49 -29.53 -2.39
C ALA A 672 -24.86 -29.03 -2.85
#